data_AF-A0A2N3TBD9-F1
#
_entry.id   AF-A0A2N3TBD9-F1
#
_cell.length_a   1.000
_cell.length_b   1.000
_cell.length_c   1.000
_cell.angle_alpha   90.00
_cell.angle_beta   90.00
_cell.angle_gamma   90.00
#
_symmetry.space_group_name_H-M   'P 1'
#
loop_
_entity.id
_entity.type
_entity.pdbx_description
1 polymer ?
#
loop_
_entity_poly.entity_id
_entity_poly.type
_entity_poly.pdbx_seq_one_letter_code
_entity_poly.pdbx_strand_id
1 'polypeptide(L)'
;MKTTTKFLVLLLCIGVSSSIYSQSPNIVVIIADDMGWSQVSTGATNLNNPSDFYETPTLETLATQGIAFPQAYVNGANCAPTRAAILSGQYASRPDNNVFAVNGLNRGGSSTLLVGPSQGISNGEDEIPASAITIAETIKTSGYTTAHFGKYHSGGSMSNSPTDQGFDFNYGGGSPGSPGSYFASQSGGVWTFHSKIGPELDPYAAPYTLSESMALAGDSSLDGTAKHVTDAMADAAIDFMNANNTSPFFMHFSNYAIHGPWGQANARPDLYAKYVAKNNTNPSQMGHTNIAQAAIAEGMDQTISRLVDYLKTTADPRNPGHMLSANTLVYFISDNGGAIGTDDNGPLRGMKGEHYEGGVRSVTIAWSEGLLANTGTINNTPIVAFDLYPTVVEAAGGTLPTGYDIDGVSQWAMLTGTNPNLNRDAIYWHFPGYLIDSKRDQRPVSIIRKGDYKLIHNYETASYEMYNLITDIGEATNLLSGSPDNATLTIANDLSTDLRNYLINISAPLPTFRSSGLTVPLPEIIQINPSVVSCVEPDTYLALWNFDVGIDANDASASNNDPLSTIGALTYDTVDFKEGDRSAVFDGATKIQYSQNPGPFLIASMSQRSVAMWIKPTALSGIQNLFEEGGGISGVVLRLNGTNLESIVRNSATVSDSHSVAFPNDGDWHHVAVVYNGGSTSHSLYIDGVSAASSSAAPSSVPTHIGSGGIGGVQKKDSYGETANNFYTGKMDAAVVYDFALSAAQVITSGCLPDPNPSECTYAVINSEDFESGWGVWSGGGSDARRSSSDAAYANSGTYCIRLRDNTSTSVMTTFNFDMTSYEELTIDFSYYCRSMDNNNEDFWLQISTDGGANFTTVEEWNQSDEFVNNQRYNDQVVIPGPFTATTQIRFRADASGNSDWVYIDDVVINGCSTPNASMTSTTMVNDVNTEAEVQSETQADEQALEEEMISKEDMFSIYPNPFGNQIYITSKQSSDQNTEVEIFNNLGQSIFLKSYTNQERIKVPTQDLSTGQYFIKISVGDTIIQKRLIKM
;
A
#
# COMPACT_ATOMS: atom_id res chain seq x y z
N MET A 1 -21.56 -70.48 -10.85
CA MET A 1 -21.87 -70.83 -9.43
C MET A 1 -20.85 -70.08 -8.58
N LYS A 2 -21.13 -69.27 -7.56
CA LYS A 2 -22.32 -68.85 -6.81
C LYS A 2 -21.88 -67.57 -6.08
N THR A 3 -22.43 -66.40 -6.40
CA THR A 3 -23.36 -65.62 -5.54
C THR A 3 -22.87 -65.33 -4.12
N THR A 4 -22.60 -64.06 -3.82
CA THR A 4 -22.78 -63.50 -2.48
C THR A 4 -23.56 -62.19 -2.58
N THR A 5 -24.60 -62.14 -1.77
CA THR A 5 -25.81 -61.35 -1.89
C THR A 5 -25.67 -60.03 -1.14
N LYS A 6 -26.08 -58.92 -1.77
CA LYS A 6 -26.28 -57.61 -1.14
C LYS A 6 -27.37 -57.72 -0.06
N PHE A 7 -27.05 -57.38 1.19
CA PHE A 7 -28.06 -57.14 2.23
C PHE A 7 -28.22 -55.63 2.41
N LEU A 8 -29.42 -55.18 2.03
CA LEU A 8 -29.97 -53.86 2.25
C LEU A 8 -30.33 -53.73 3.74
N VAL A 9 -29.67 -52.83 4.47
CA VAL A 9 -30.14 -52.37 5.78
C VAL A 9 -30.56 -50.91 5.61
N LEU A 10 -31.84 -50.76 5.28
CA LEU A 10 -32.61 -49.54 5.40
C LEU A 10 -33.00 -49.43 6.90
N LEU A 11 -32.18 -48.78 7.72
CA LEU A 11 -32.54 -48.41 9.09
C LEU A 11 -32.50 -46.89 9.24
N LEU A 12 -33.70 -46.32 9.41
CA LEU A 12 -34.02 -45.06 10.09
C LEU A 12 -32.98 -43.92 10.00
N CYS A 13 -33.08 -43.11 8.94
CA CYS A 13 -32.67 -41.70 8.96
C CYS A 13 -33.76 -40.83 9.63
N ILE A 14 -34.19 -41.20 10.84
CA ILE A 14 -35.05 -40.37 11.67
C ILE A 14 -34.37 -40.28 13.04
N GLY A 15 -33.71 -39.15 13.28
CA GLY A 15 -33.27 -38.75 14.61
C GLY A 15 -31.77 -38.61 14.83
N VAL A 16 -31.08 -37.77 14.04
CA VAL A 16 -29.86 -37.05 14.50
C VAL A 16 -29.69 -35.72 13.74
N SER A 17 -30.68 -34.82 13.79
CA SER A 17 -30.49 -33.41 13.37
C SER A 17 -30.19 -32.50 14.57
N SER A 18 -30.21 -33.05 15.78
CA SER A 18 -30.04 -32.30 17.03
C SER A 18 -28.57 -32.05 17.41
N SER A 19 -27.61 -32.66 16.71
CA SER A 19 -26.19 -32.59 17.07
C SER A 19 -25.43 -31.43 16.42
N ILE A 20 -25.96 -30.84 15.35
CA ILE A 20 -25.29 -29.75 14.62
C ILE A 20 -25.44 -28.43 15.39
N TYR A 21 -26.61 -28.15 15.96
CA TYR A 21 -26.87 -26.90 16.69
C TYR A 21 -26.14 -26.77 18.03
N SER A 22 -25.66 -27.87 18.61
CA SER A 22 -24.92 -27.85 19.89
C SER A 22 -23.51 -27.25 19.75
N GLN A 23 -23.01 -27.00 18.53
CA GLN A 23 -21.64 -26.50 18.28
C GLN A 23 -21.58 -25.11 17.61
N SER A 24 -22.70 -24.57 17.10
CA SER A 24 -22.70 -23.24 16.45
C SER A 24 -22.95 -22.13 17.49
N PRO A 25 -22.02 -21.18 17.67
CA PRO A 25 -22.17 -20.10 18.64
C PRO A 25 -23.13 -19.01 18.13
N ASN A 26 -23.75 -18.26 19.04
CA ASN A 26 -24.27 -16.94 18.66
C ASN A 26 -23.10 -16.00 18.39
N ILE A 27 -23.34 -15.00 17.54
CA ILE A 27 -22.31 -14.01 17.19
C ILE A 27 -22.93 -12.63 17.34
N VAL A 28 -22.32 -11.79 18.17
CA VAL A 28 -22.68 -10.39 18.38
C VAL A 28 -21.49 -9.54 17.99
N VAL A 29 -21.57 -8.88 16.84
CA VAL A 29 -20.58 -7.89 16.40
C VAL A 29 -21.09 -6.52 16.81
N ILE A 30 -20.37 -5.87 17.72
CA ILE A 30 -20.66 -4.53 18.22
C ILE A 30 -19.72 -3.55 17.53
N ILE A 31 -20.28 -2.61 16.78
CA ILE A 31 -19.51 -1.58 16.08
C ILE A 31 -19.77 -0.24 16.75
N ALA A 32 -18.71 0.44 17.21
CA ALA A 32 -18.75 1.84 17.60
C ALA A 32 -18.49 2.74 16.39
N ASP A 33 -19.11 3.91 16.37
CA ASP A 33 -18.95 4.93 15.33
C ASP A 33 -18.02 6.04 15.83
N ASP A 34 -16.93 6.31 15.12
CA ASP A 34 -15.96 7.38 15.44
C ASP A 34 -15.30 7.29 16.83
N MET A 35 -15.16 6.09 17.39
CA MET A 35 -14.44 5.90 18.65
C MET A 35 -12.93 5.74 18.40
N GLY A 36 -12.17 6.77 18.74
CA GLY A 36 -10.72 6.80 18.62
C GLY A 36 -10.01 5.83 19.57
N TRP A 37 -8.79 5.46 19.20
CA TRP A 37 -7.98 4.45 19.89
C TRP A 37 -7.67 4.77 21.37
N SER A 38 -7.58 6.06 21.71
CA SER A 38 -7.38 6.60 23.07
C SER A 38 -8.68 6.95 23.80
N GLN A 39 -9.85 6.81 23.17
CA GLN A 39 -11.15 7.22 23.74
C GLN A 39 -11.83 6.09 24.56
N VAL A 40 -11.02 5.19 25.14
CA VAL A 40 -11.48 4.05 25.95
C VAL A 40 -10.71 4.01 27.28
N SER A 41 -11.38 3.62 28.36
CA SER A 41 -10.74 3.58 29.70
C SER A 41 -9.74 2.44 29.90
N THR A 42 -9.75 1.41 29.05
CA THR A 42 -8.81 0.28 29.17
C THR A 42 -7.49 0.55 28.45
N GLY A 43 -6.39 0.13 29.07
CA GLY A 43 -5.06 0.15 28.46
C GLY A 43 -4.80 -1.03 27.50
N ALA A 44 -5.62 -2.09 27.57
CA ALA A 44 -5.33 -3.37 26.93
C ALA A 44 -5.45 -3.32 25.40
N THR A 45 -6.34 -2.46 24.88
CA THR A 45 -6.56 -2.26 23.44
C THR A 45 -5.67 -1.18 22.86
N ASN A 46 -4.88 -0.47 23.68
CA ASN A 46 -4.14 0.70 23.22
C ASN A 46 -2.72 0.83 23.80
N LEU A 47 -2.00 -0.30 23.88
CA LEU A 47 -0.60 -0.34 24.33
C LEU A 47 -0.38 0.38 25.68
N ASN A 48 -1.32 0.19 26.60
CA ASN A 48 -1.32 0.80 27.92
C ASN A 48 -1.40 2.34 27.91
N ASN A 49 -2.18 2.90 26.98
CA ASN A 49 -2.53 4.33 26.88
C ASN A 49 -4.03 4.58 27.17
N PRO A 50 -4.54 4.19 28.35
CA PRO A 50 -5.96 4.36 28.68
C PRO A 50 -6.34 5.84 28.72
N SER A 51 -7.59 6.14 28.36
CA SER A 51 -8.14 7.47 28.54
C SER A 51 -8.13 7.90 30.01
N ASP A 52 -7.73 9.14 30.27
CA ASP A 52 -7.90 9.81 31.57
C ASP A 52 -9.29 10.43 31.76
N PHE A 53 -10.11 10.45 30.71
CA PHE A 53 -11.39 11.16 30.68
C PHE A 53 -12.56 10.24 30.37
N TYR A 54 -12.54 9.47 29.28
CA TYR A 54 -13.62 8.54 28.92
C TYR A 54 -13.68 7.38 29.92
N GLU A 55 -14.89 7.02 30.37
CA GLU A 55 -15.13 5.88 31.28
C GLU A 55 -15.97 4.81 30.58
N THR A 56 -15.38 3.62 30.40
CA THR A 56 -15.98 2.49 29.67
C THR A 56 -15.74 1.16 30.42
N PRO A 57 -16.29 1.02 31.65
CA PRO A 57 -15.98 -0.10 32.54
C PRO A 57 -16.39 -1.47 31.96
N THR A 58 -17.40 -1.51 31.08
CA THR A 58 -17.79 -2.75 30.41
C THR A 58 -16.73 -3.17 29.39
N LEU A 59 -16.26 -2.25 28.55
CA LEU A 59 -15.16 -2.54 27.62
C LEU A 59 -13.87 -2.93 28.37
N GLU A 60 -13.59 -2.34 29.52
CA GLU A 60 -12.47 -2.78 30.39
C GLU A 60 -12.67 -4.22 30.87
N THR A 61 -13.88 -4.57 31.29
CA THR A 61 -14.22 -5.94 31.70
C THR A 61 -14.09 -6.91 30.52
N LEU A 62 -14.58 -6.56 29.33
CA LEU A 62 -14.48 -7.40 28.15
C LEU A 62 -13.03 -7.59 27.71
N ALA A 63 -12.20 -6.53 27.76
CA ALA A 63 -10.78 -6.62 27.43
C ALA A 63 -10.00 -7.51 28.43
N THR A 64 -10.30 -7.39 29.73
CA THR A 64 -9.63 -8.16 30.79
C THR A 64 -10.11 -9.61 30.89
N GLN A 65 -11.33 -9.91 30.46
CA GLN A 65 -11.89 -11.27 30.43
C GLN A 65 -11.83 -11.91 29.05
N GLY A 66 -11.49 -11.16 28.01
CA GLY A 66 -11.47 -11.59 26.61
C GLY A 66 -10.06 -11.49 26.01
N ILE A 67 -9.98 -11.15 24.73
CA ILE A 67 -8.73 -10.91 24.00
C ILE A 67 -8.77 -9.48 23.48
N ALA A 68 -7.77 -8.67 23.82
CA ALA A 68 -7.64 -7.30 23.33
C ALA A 68 -6.62 -7.22 22.18
N PHE A 69 -6.91 -6.40 21.17
CA PHE A 69 -6.10 -6.29 19.95
C PHE A 69 -5.59 -4.85 19.75
N PRO A 70 -4.39 -4.51 20.24
CA PRO A 70 -3.85 -3.16 20.09
C PRO A 70 -3.35 -2.81 18.68
N GLN A 71 -3.18 -3.81 17.81
CA GLN A 71 -2.82 -3.64 16.40
C GLN A 71 -4.00 -3.95 15.47
N ALA A 72 -5.20 -3.54 15.87
CA ALA A 72 -6.38 -3.65 15.03
C ALA A 72 -6.54 -2.42 14.13
N TYR A 73 -6.89 -2.67 12.87
CA TYR A 73 -7.01 -1.70 11.80
C TYR A 73 -8.39 -1.73 11.16
N VAL A 74 -8.76 -0.62 10.51
CA VAL A 74 -9.97 -0.50 9.70
C VAL A 74 -9.64 -0.21 8.25
N ASN A 75 -10.53 -0.55 7.33
CA ASN A 75 -10.28 -0.51 5.88
C ASN A 75 -10.30 0.89 5.26
N GLY A 76 -10.82 1.89 5.97
CA GLY A 76 -10.72 3.29 5.57
C GLY A 76 -10.73 4.21 6.77
N ALA A 77 -10.29 5.45 6.58
CA ALA A 77 -10.25 6.44 7.66
C ALA A 77 -11.64 7.04 8.01
N ASN A 78 -12.73 6.55 7.40
CA ASN A 78 -14.09 7.06 7.51
C ASN A 78 -15.09 5.90 7.68
N CYS A 79 -16.33 6.23 8.08
CA CYS A 79 -17.33 5.23 8.46
C CYS A 79 -17.75 4.27 7.32
N ALA A 80 -18.23 4.83 6.20
CA ALA A 80 -18.83 4.05 5.12
C ALA A 80 -17.84 3.02 4.50
N PRO A 81 -16.57 3.37 4.22
CA PRO A 81 -15.58 2.42 3.71
C PRO A 81 -15.37 1.19 4.60
N THR A 82 -15.24 1.40 5.92
CA THR A 82 -15.04 0.29 6.86
C THR A 82 -16.28 -0.58 6.98
N ARG A 83 -17.47 0.02 7.05
CA ARG A 83 -18.74 -0.71 7.12
C ARG A 83 -18.99 -1.52 5.86
N ALA A 84 -18.74 -0.94 4.70
CA ALA A 84 -18.75 -1.61 3.42
C ALA A 84 -17.78 -2.80 3.40
N ALA A 85 -16.57 -2.64 3.93
CA ALA A 85 -15.57 -3.71 4.01
C ALA A 85 -15.95 -4.83 4.98
N ILE A 86 -16.54 -4.51 6.14
CA ILE A 86 -17.07 -5.53 7.07
C ILE A 86 -18.20 -6.33 6.41
N LEU A 87 -19.10 -5.65 5.70
CA LEU A 87 -20.23 -6.28 5.03
C LEU A 87 -19.78 -7.15 3.86
N SER A 88 -18.87 -6.67 3.01
CA SER A 88 -18.42 -7.36 1.78
C SER A 88 -17.25 -8.31 1.98
N GLY A 89 -16.43 -8.12 3.01
CA GLY A 89 -15.17 -8.87 3.17
C GLY A 89 -14.07 -8.41 2.20
N GLN A 90 -14.22 -7.23 1.59
CA GLN A 90 -13.39 -6.72 0.50
C GLN A 90 -12.79 -5.36 0.80
N TYR A 91 -11.61 -5.08 0.25
CA TYR A 91 -11.06 -3.72 0.18
C TYR A 91 -11.93 -2.81 -0.70
N ALA A 92 -11.88 -1.50 -0.44
CA ALA A 92 -12.63 -0.48 -1.19
C ALA A 92 -12.34 -0.50 -2.69
N SER A 93 -11.13 -0.89 -3.09
CA SER A 93 -10.69 -0.98 -4.50
C SER A 93 -11.35 -2.11 -5.29
N ARG A 94 -12.07 -3.03 -4.64
CA ARG A 94 -12.79 -4.09 -5.35
C ARG A 94 -14.13 -3.59 -5.89
N PRO A 95 -14.55 -4.08 -7.07
CA PRO A 95 -15.77 -3.60 -7.74
C PRO A 95 -17.05 -3.87 -6.94
N ASP A 96 -17.09 -4.93 -6.13
CA ASP A 96 -18.25 -5.27 -5.29
C ASP A 96 -18.23 -4.57 -3.91
N ASN A 97 -17.25 -3.69 -3.65
CA ASN A 97 -17.26 -2.75 -2.53
C ASN A 97 -17.34 -1.31 -3.08
N ASN A 98 -16.29 -0.83 -3.75
CA ASN A 98 -16.19 0.50 -4.37
C ASN A 98 -16.47 1.71 -3.45
N VAL A 99 -16.44 1.58 -2.11
CA VAL A 99 -16.68 2.70 -1.17
C VAL A 99 -15.37 3.17 -0.53
N PHE A 100 -14.85 4.31 -0.95
CA PHE A 100 -13.57 4.88 -0.50
C PHE A 100 -13.71 6.02 0.52
N ALA A 101 -14.84 6.75 0.51
CA ALA A 101 -15.10 7.86 1.42
C ALA A 101 -16.60 8.02 1.68
N VAL A 102 -16.92 8.79 2.73
CA VAL A 102 -18.30 9.24 2.98
C VAL A 102 -18.66 10.39 2.06
N ASN A 103 -19.78 10.28 1.34
CA ASN A 103 -20.15 11.09 0.16
C ASN A 103 -19.19 10.87 -1.04
N GLY A 104 -18.81 11.91 -1.78
CA GLY A 104 -17.94 11.81 -2.96
C GLY A 104 -16.43 11.99 -2.69
N LEU A 105 -15.59 11.54 -3.63
CA LEU A 105 -14.13 11.64 -3.60
C LEU A 105 -13.55 13.01 -4.01
N ASN A 106 -14.37 13.99 -4.37
CA ASN A 106 -13.91 15.25 -4.97
C ASN A 106 -14.21 16.46 -4.07
N ARG A 107 -13.99 16.33 -2.75
CA ARG A 107 -14.39 17.35 -1.75
C ARG A 107 -13.52 18.60 -1.70
N GLY A 108 -12.43 18.67 -2.48
CA GLY A 108 -11.61 19.86 -2.63
C GLY A 108 -12.01 20.79 -3.79
N GLY A 109 -13.08 20.47 -4.52
CA GLY A 109 -13.56 21.29 -5.64
C GLY A 109 -12.56 21.37 -6.81
N SER A 110 -12.74 22.37 -7.69
CA SER A 110 -11.96 22.54 -8.92
C SER A 110 -10.51 22.99 -8.70
N SER A 111 -10.11 23.32 -7.48
CA SER A 111 -8.74 23.74 -7.14
C SER A 111 -7.76 22.59 -6.89
N THR A 112 -8.25 21.34 -6.84
CA THR A 112 -7.42 20.15 -6.64
C THR A 112 -6.75 19.70 -7.94
N LEU A 113 -5.54 19.12 -7.83
CA LEU A 113 -4.77 18.66 -8.98
C LEU A 113 -5.43 17.46 -9.68
N LEU A 114 -6.00 16.55 -8.90
CA LEU A 114 -6.52 15.28 -9.37
C LEU A 114 -8.06 15.23 -9.29
N VAL A 115 -8.64 14.26 -9.97
CA VAL A 115 -10.05 13.88 -9.89
C VAL A 115 -10.09 12.42 -9.45
N GLY A 116 -10.76 12.16 -8.33
CA GLY A 116 -10.97 10.78 -7.89
C GLY A 116 -11.98 10.06 -8.78
N PRO A 117 -11.86 8.72 -8.92
CA PRO A 117 -12.77 7.91 -9.71
C PRO A 117 -14.21 7.96 -9.18
N SER A 118 -15.15 7.43 -9.97
CA SER A 118 -16.49 7.17 -9.47
C SER A 118 -16.45 6.15 -8.32
N GLN A 119 -17.08 6.47 -7.20
CA GLN A 119 -17.21 5.56 -6.07
C GLN A 119 -18.67 5.26 -5.75
N GLY A 120 -18.88 4.21 -4.96
CA GLY A 120 -20.17 3.74 -4.52
C GLY A 120 -21.01 3.22 -5.68
N ILE A 121 -22.30 3.52 -5.63
CA ILE A 121 -23.29 3.05 -6.61
C ILE A 121 -23.60 4.12 -7.67
N SER A 122 -24.26 3.71 -8.75
CA SER A 122 -24.44 4.55 -9.96
C SER A 122 -25.24 5.85 -9.76
N ASN A 123 -25.96 6.01 -8.64
CA ASN A 123 -26.63 7.26 -8.28
C ASN A 123 -25.71 8.24 -7.50
N GLY A 124 -24.46 7.87 -7.24
CA GLY A 124 -23.46 8.68 -6.55
C GLY A 124 -23.41 8.52 -5.04
N GLU A 125 -24.23 7.64 -4.45
CA GLU A 125 -24.25 7.36 -3.01
C GLU A 125 -23.09 6.42 -2.62
N ASP A 126 -22.51 6.65 -1.44
CA ASP A 126 -21.40 5.88 -0.85
C ASP A 126 -21.86 4.55 -0.23
N GLU A 127 -22.54 3.75 -1.04
CA GLU A 127 -23.11 2.46 -0.66
C GLU A 127 -22.46 1.32 -1.45
N ILE A 128 -22.47 0.11 -0.87
CA ILE A 128 -22.02 -1.07 -1.62
C ILE A 128 -23.02 -1.39 -2.74
N PRO A 129 -22.55 -1.88 -3.88
CA PRO A 129 -23.43 -2.30 -4.96
C PRO A 129 -24.30 -3.48 -4.50
N ALA A 130 -25.49 -3.58 -5.08
CA ALA A 130 -26.35 -4.73 -4.89
C ALA A 130 -25.74 -6.04 -5.45
N SER A 131 -24.54 -6.03 -6.03
CA SER A 131 -23.78 -7.24 -6.37
C SER A 131 -22.94 -7.79 -5.22
N ALA A 132 -22.67 -7.00 -4.18
CA ALA A 132 -21.95 -7.44 -3.00
C ALA A 132 -22.65 -8.61 -2.33
N ILE A 133 -21.91 -9.68 -2.01
CA ILE A 133 -22.40 -10.81 -1.21
C ILE A 133 -21.99 -10.55 0.23
N THR A 134 -22.96 -10.22 1.07
CA THR A 134 -22.64 -9.74 2.42
C THR A 134 -22.42 -10.86 3.44
N ILE A 135 -21.74 -10.52 4.54
CA ILE A 135 -21.52 -11.39 5.70
C ILE A 135 -22.83 -11.99 6.22
N ALA A 136 -23.92 -11.21 6.22
CA ALA A 136 -25.24 -11.64 6.67
C ALA A 136 -25.86 -12.67 5.71
N GLU A 137 -25.71 -12.49 4.40
CA GLU A 137 -26.16 -13.48 3.42
C GLU A 137 -25.41 -14.79 3.56
N THR A 138 -24.08 -14.70 3.66
CA THR A 138 -23.22 -15.89 3.74
C THR A 138 -23.50 -16.67 5.02
N ILE A 139 -23.57 -16.03 6.18
CA ILE A 139 -23.86 -16.74 7.45
C ILE A 139 -25.28 -17.31 7.50
N LYS A 140 -26.26 -16.66 6.87
CA LYS A 140 -27.64 -17.14 6.80
C LYS A 140 -27.74 -18.51 6.11
N THR A 141 -26.85 -18.80 5.16
CA THR A 141 -26.78 -20.13 4.52
C THR A 141 -26.42 -21.25 5.50
N SER A 142 -25.81 -20.90 6.64
CA SER A 142 -25.48 -21.81 7.74
C SER A 142 -26.60 -21.93 8.78
N GLY A 143 -27.79 -21.40 8.48
CA GLY A 143 -28.98 -21.54 9.34
C GLY A 143 -29.07 -20.53 10.49
N TYR A 144 -28.36 -19.41 10.39
CA TYR A 144 -28.42 -18.32 11.36
C TYR A 144 -29.62 -17.41 11.10
N THR A 145 -30.23 -16.94 12.19
CA THR A 145 -31.13 -15.79 12.17
C THR A 145 -30.32 -14.51 12.24
N THR A 146 -30.49 -13.60 11.31
CA THR A 146 -29.62 -12.42 11.16
C THR A 146 -30.37 -11.14 11.51
N ALA A 147 -29.79 -10.26 12.34
CA ALA A 147 -30.42 -9.00 12.71
C ALA A 147 -29.42 -7.85 12.72
N HIS A 148 -29.81 -6.73 12.11
CA HIS A 148 -29.08 -5.47 12.10
C HIS A 148 -29.70 -4.48 13.07
N PHE A 149 -28.88 -3.76 13.84
CA PHE A 149 -29.32 -2.71 14.76
C PHE A 149 -28.50 -1.43 14.54
N GLY A 150 -29.16 -0.29 14.41
CA GLY A 150 -28.54 1.04 14.37
C GLY A 150 -28.01 1.45 13.00
N LYS A 151 -26.83 2.07 12.97
CA LYS A 151 -26.24 2.68 11.78
C LYS A 151 -25.84 1.62 10.75
N TYR A 152 -26.39 1.69 9.55
CA TYR A 152 -25.97 0.88 8.42
C TYR A 152 -24.98 1.65 7.53
N HIS A 153 -25.39 2.77 6.91
CA HIS A 153 -24.53 3.71 6.19
C HIS A 153 -23.69 3.08 5.05
N SER A 154 -24.17 1.97 4.49
CA SER A 154 -23.56 1.30 3.35
C SER A 154 -24.62 0.74 2.40
N GLY A 155 -25.85 1.24 2.50
CA GLY A 155 -26.97 0.86 1.63
C GLY A 155 -28.30 1.44 2.09
N GLY A 156 -29.33 1.26 1.26
CA GLY A 156 -30.68 1.79 1.47
C GLY A 156 -31.27 2.44 0.22
N SER A 157 -30.46 2.71 -0.81
CA SER A 157 -30.90 3.48 -1.97
C SER A 157 -31.21 2.66 -3.22
N MET A 158 -30.63 1.45 -3.39
CA MET A 158 -30.83 0.63 -4.60
C MET A 158 -30.83 -0.88 -4.33
N SER A 159 -31.85 -1.41 -3.63
CA SER A 159 -31.96 -2.85 -3.29
C SER A 159 -30.77 -3.41 -2.51
N ASN A 160 -30.17 -2.56 -1.67
CA ASN A 160 -29.03 -2.85 -0.81
C ASN A 160 -29.31 -2.47 0.65
N SER A 161 -30.58 -2.36 1.04
CA SER A 161 -30.96 -2.19 2.45
C SER A 161 -30.52 -3.41 3.27
N PRO A 162 -30.44 -3.32 4.61
CA PRO A 162 -30.09 -4.48 5.44
C PRO A 162 -30.92 -5.73 5.12
N THR A 163 -32.24 -5.57 4.92
CA THR A 163 -33.14 -6.68 4.60
C THR A 163 -32.99 -7.23 3.18
N ASP A 164 -32.47 -6.44 2.25
CA ASP A 164 -32.13 -6.93 0.91
C ASP A 164 -30.78 -7.67 0.91
N GLN A 165 -29.93 -7.38 1.90
CA GLN A 165 -28.56 -7.89 2.08
C GLN A 165 -28.49 -8.91 3.22
N GLY A 166 -29.45 -9.82 3.28
CA GLY A 166 -29.38 -11.03 4.11
C GLY A 166 -29.75 -10.87 5.58
N PHE A 167 -30.00 -9.67 6.11
CA PHE A 167 -30.55 -9.51 7.46
C PHE A 167 -32.05 -9.87 7.49
N ASP A 168 -32.47 -10.76 8.40
CA ASP A 168 -33.90 -11.07 8.61
C ASP A 168 -34.64 -9.90 9.28
N PHE A 169 -33.94 -9.15 10.13
CA PHE A 169 -34.49 -8.02 10.86
C PHE A 169 -33.58 -6.79 10.75
N ASN A 170 -34.20 -5.62 10.60
CA ASN A 170 -33.54 -4.31 10.61
C ASN A 170 -34.18 -3.44 11.70
N TYR A 171 -33.38 -2.96 12.64
CA TYR A 171 -33.81 -2.05 13.70
C TYR A 171 -33.04 -0.74 13.59
N GLY A 172 -33.61 0.23 12.88
CA GLY A 172 -33.06 1.58 12.79
C GLY A 172 -32.07 1.80 11.63
N GLY A 173 -31.71 0.78 10.84
CA GLY A 173 -30.72 0.89 9.77
C GLY A 173 -31.25 1.48 8.48
N GLY A 174 -30.37 2.21 7.78
CA GLY A 174 -30.62 2.82 6.48
C GLY A 174 -29.38 3.56 5.94
N SER A 175 -29.58 4.38 4.91
CA SER A 175 -28.51 5.19 4.29
C SER A 175 -27.89 6.27 5.21
N PRO A 176 -28.60 6.89 6.18
CA PRO A 176 -28.01 7.96 6.98
C PRO A 176 -26.81 7.53 7.83
N GLY A 177 -25.72 8.30 7.76
CA GLY A 177 -24.51 8.08 8.53
C GLY A 177 -24.49 8.63 9.96
N SER A 178 -25.58 9.23 10.44
CA SER A 178 -25.67 9.81 11.79
C SER A 178 -27.12 9.83 12.27
N PRO A 179 -27.37 9.90 13.60
CA PRO A 179 -28.73 9.76 14.12
C PRO A 179 -29.58 11.03 13.91
N GLY A 180 -28.97 12.17 13.57
CA GLY A 180 -29.65 13.48 13.51
C GLY A 180 -29.96 14.05 14.90
N SER A 181 -30.67 13.29 15.72
CA SER A 181 -30.91 13.51 17.16
C SER A 181 -30.78 12.17 17.88
N TYR A 182 -30.12 12.16 19.03
CA TYR A 182 -30.02 10.95 19.86
C TYR A 182 -31.29 10.65 20.66
N PHE A 183 -32.13 11.66 20.92
CA PHE A 183 -33.38 11.47 21.66
C PHE A 183 -34.57 11.35 20.73
N ALA A 184 -35.52 10.50 21.14
CA ALA A 184 -36.87 10.51 20.61
C ALA A 184 -37.55 11.86 20.85
N SER A 185 -38.52 12.18 20.00
CA SER A 185 -39.35 13.36 20.13
C SER A 185 -40.83 12.98 20.03
N GLN A 186 -41.70 13.82 20.57
CA GLN A 186 -43.14 13.58 20.50
C GLN A 186 -43.77 14.44 19.39
N SER A 187 -44.44 13.77 18.46
CA SER A 187 -45.27 14.42 17.43
C SER A 187 -46.65 13.75 17.39
N GLY A 188 -47.72 14.54 17.44
CA GLY A 188 -49.10 14.00 17.40
C GLY A 188 -49.46 13.05 18.56
N GLY A 189 -48.72 13.08 19.67
CA GLY A 189 -48.90 12.17 20.82
C GLY A 189 -48.11 10.86 20.73
N VAL A 190 -47.45 10.58 19.60
CA VAL A 190 -46.60 9.41 19.38
C VAL A 190 -45.13 9.79 19.58
N TRP A 191 -44.36 8.92 20.21
CA TRP A 191 -42.92 9.07 20.35
C TRP A 191 -42.23 8.38 19.19
N THR A 192 -41.37 9.11 18.49
CA THR A 192 -40.58 8.59 17.37
C THR A 192 -39.18 9.14 17.40
N PHE A 193 -38.24 8.43 16.79
CA PHE A 193 -36.90 8.92 16.55
C PHE A 193 -36.84 9.85 15.33
N HIS A 194 -35.69 10.51 15.15
CA HIS A 194 -35.44 11.34 13.97
C HIS A 194 -35.53 10.49 12.71
N SER A 195 -35.97 11.05 11.58
CA SER A 195 -36.08 10.37 10.28
C SER A 195 -34.76 9.81 9.70
N LYS A 196 -33.64 9.98 10.41
CA LYS A 196 -32.34 9.39 10.08
C LYS A 196 -32.09 8.06 10.78
N ILE A 197 -32.98 7.72 11.70
CA ILE A 197 -33.06 6.45 12.39
C ILE A 197 -34.28 5.75 11.80
N GLY A 198 -34.10 4.50 11.37
CA GLY A 198 -35.18 3.69 10.81
C GLY A 198 -36.36 3.57 11.78
N PRO A 199 -37.61 3.61 11.28
CA PRO A 199 -38.82 3.65 12.10
C PRO A 199 -39.03 2.37 12.93
N GLU A 200 -38.27 1.30 12.66
CA GLU A 200 -38.34 0.03 13.39
C GLU A 200 -37.90 0.18 14.86
N LEU A 201 -37.25 1.28 15.23
CA LEU A 201 -36.93 1.62 16.62
C LEU A 201 -38.00 2.46 17.33
N ASP A 202 -38.97 3.03 16.62
CA ASP A 202 -40.04 3.85 17.23
C ASP A 202 -40.88 3.11 18.29
N PRO A 203 -41.14 1.79 18.18
CA PRO A 203 -41.79 1.04 19.26
C PRO A 203 -41.08 1.12 20.62
N TYR A 204 -39.80 1.46 20.62
CA TYR A 204 -38.95 1.59 21.81
C TYR A 204 -38.70 3.04 22.22
N ALA A 205 -39.32 4.03 21.54
CA ALA A 205 -39.08 5.46 21.74
C ALA A 205 -39.76 6.07 22.98
N ALA A 206 -40.59 5.30 23.70
CA ALA A 206 -41.32 5.78 24.86
C ALA A 206 -40.38 6.34 25.95
N PRO A 207 -40.73 7.45 26.63
CA PRO A 207 -39.91 8.05 27.68
C PRO A 207 -39.50 7.05 28.75
N TYR A 208 -38.33 7.27 29.36
CA TYR A 208 -37.86 6.43 30.44
C TYR A 208 -38.86 6.40 31.59
N THR A 209 -39.09 5.21 32.11
CA THR A 209 -39.81 4.95 33.34
C THR A 209 -38.92 5.14 34.56
N LEU A 210 -39.51 5.33 35.74
CA LEU A 210 -38.78 5.35 37.00
C LEU A 210 -37.91 4.09 37.20
N SER A 211 -38.39 2.91 36.80
CA SER A 211 -37.60 1.67 36.88
C SER A 211 -36.35 1.70 36.03
N GLU A 212 -36.45 2.20 34.78
CA GLU A 212 -35.28 2.32 33.90
C GLU A 212 -34.32 3.39 34.40
N SER A 213 -34.85 4.51 34.89
CA SER A 213 -34.08 5.60 35.50
C SER A 213 -33.23 5.09 36.67
N MET A 214 -33.84 4.35 37.60
CA MET A 214 -33.12 3.75 38.73
C MET A 214 -32.08 2.71 38.28
N ALA A 215 -32.35 1.96 37.21
CA ALA A 215 -31.42 0.94 36.70
C ALA A 215 -30.21 1.55 35.97
N LEU A 216 -30.41 2.64 35.22
CA LEU A 216 -29.38 3.25 34.37
C LEU A 216 -28.60 4.37 35.06
N ALA A 217 -29.27 5.18 35.89
CA ALA A 217 -28.69 6.35 36.55
C ALA A 217 -28.50 6.15 38.07
N GLY A 218 -29.18 5.16 38.67
CA GLY A 218 -29.18 4.95 40.12
C GLY A 218 -30.06 5.93 40.91
N ASP A 219 -30.76 6.83 40.23
CA ASP A 219 -31.71 7.79 40.80
C ASP A 219 -32.88 8.05 39.84
N SER A 220 -33.66 9.11 40.06
CA SER A 220 -34.84 9.45 39.24
C SER A 220 -34.55 10.46 38.12
N SER A 221 -33.30 10.75 37.77
CA SER A 221 -32.92 11.84 36.85
C SER A 221 -33.43 11.66 35.41
N LEU A 222 -33.68 10.42 34.98
CA LEU A 222 -34.19 10.10 33.65
C LEU A 222 -35.72 9.93 33.62
N ASP A 223 -36.40 9.83 34.77
CA ASP A 223 -37.83 9.49 34.82
C ASP A 223 -38.68 10.52 34.05
N GLY A 224 -39.44 10.04 33.06
CA GLY A 224 -40.26 10.85 32.16
C GLY A 224 -39.50 11.63 31.08
N THR A 225 -38.17 11.52 31.02
CA THR A 225 -37.37 12.11 29.94
C THR A 225 -37.43 11.27 28.66
N ALA A 226 -37.23 11.91 27.50
CA ALA A 226 -37.24 11.23 26.20
C ALA A 226 -36.18 10.11 26.15
N LYS A 227 -36.51 8.99 25.48
CA LYS A 227 -35.61 7.85 25.33
C LYS A 227 -34.43 8.18 24.42
N HIS A 228 -33.23 7.78 24.83
CA HIS A 228 -32.03 7.85 24.01
C HIS A 228 -31.94 6.62 23.08
N VAL A 229 -31.55 6.81 21.82
CA VAL A 229 -31.55 5.75 20.80
C VAL A 229 -30.65 4.57 21.16
N THR A 230 -29.52 4.78 21.84
CA THR A 230 -28.64 3.68 22.28
C THR A 230 -29.37 2.73 23.24
N ASP A 231 -30.15 3.27 24.18
CA ASP A 231 -30.91 2.47 25.13
C ASP A 231 -32.08 1.75 24.46
N ALA A 232 -32.75 2.40 23.49
CA ALA A 232 -33.79 1.79 22.67
C ALA A 232 -33.26 0.65 21.79
N MET A 233 -32.04 0.79 21.24
CA MET A 233 -31.37 -0.29 20.52
C MET A 233 -31.09 -1.50 21.43
N ALA A 234 -30.67 -1.28 22.69
CA ALA A 234 -30.53 -2.38 23.65
C ALA A 234 -31.87 -3.03 23.99
N ASP A 235 -32.95 -2.26 24.16
CA ASP A 235 -34.30 -2.78 24.37
C ASP A 235 -34.69 -3.71 23.22
N ALA A 236 -34.54 -3.25 21.97
CA ALA A 236 -34.83 -4.03 20.76
C ALA A 236 -33.97 -5.29 20.62
N ALA A 237 -32.68 -5.21 20.93
CA ALA A 237 -31.76 -6.34 20.84
C ALA A 237 -32.06 -7.42 21.88
N ILE A 238 -32.44 -7.03 23.09
CA ILE A 238 -32.87 -7.95 24.16
C ILE A 238 -34.17 -8.65 23.75
N ASP A 239 -35.14 -7.92 23.21
CA ASP A 239 -36.39 -8.50 22.71
C ASP A 239 -36.15 -9.48 21.56
N PHE A 240 -35.25 -9.14 20.63
CA PHE A 240 -34.82 -10.04 19.57
C PHE A 240 -34.19 -11.33 20.12
N MET A 241 -33.22 -11.23 21.04
CA MET A 241 -32.58 -12.42 21.64
C MET A 241 -33.58 -13.30 22.39
N ASN A 242 -34.52 -12.68 23.11
CA ASN A 242 -35.58 -13.38 23.83
C ASN A 242 -36.51 -14.15 22.87
N ALA A 243 -36.89 -13.51 21.76
CA ALA A 243 -37.70 -14.12 20.72
C ALA A 243 -36.95 -15.24 19.96
N ASN A 244 -35.64 -15.05 19.71
CA ASN A 244 -34.81 -15.99 18.97
C ASN A 244 -34.12 -17.02 19.88
N ASN A 245 -34.91 -17.93 20.44
CA ASN A 245 -34.44 -18.92 21.42
C ASN A 245 -34.31 -20.36 20.88
N THR A 246 -34.39 -20.58 19.57
CA THR A 246 -34.30 -21.93 18.96
C THR A 246 -33.21 -22.10 17.92
N SER A 247 -32.69 -21.02 17.33
CA SER A 247 -31.63 -20.99 16.32
C SER A 247 -30.42 -20.18 16.81
N PRO A 248 -29.23 -20.34 16.22
CA PRO A 248 -28.14 -19.38 16.36
C PRO A 248 -28.48 -18.08 15.66
N PHE A 249 -28.02 -16.98 16.26
CA PHE A 249 -28.22 -15.66 15.71
C PHE A 249 -26.89 -14.97 15.43
N PHE A 250 -26.92 -14.14 14.39
CA PHE A 250 -25.89 -13.16 14.09
C PHE A 250 -26.49 -11.77 14.28
N MET A 251 -25.97 -11.05 15.26
CA MET A 251 -26.35 -9.69 15.58
C MET A 251 -25.26 -8.74 15.11
N HIS A 252 -25.58 -7.92 14.12
CA HIS A 252 -24.76 -6.80 13.67
C HIS A 252 -25.23 -5.54 14.41
N PHE A 253 -24.73 -5.36 15.64
CA PHE A 253 -25.10 -4.28 16.55
C PHE A 253 -24.22 -3.05 16.28
N SER A 254 -24.68 -2.19 15.39
CA SER A 254 -23.90 -1.13 14.80
C SER A 254 -24.34 0.22 15.33
N ASN A 255 -23.63 0.73 16.34
CA ASN A 255 -24.03 1.94 17.04
C ASN A 255 -23.98 3.18 16.13
N TYR A 256 -24.91 4.11 16.38
CA TYR A 256 -24.73 5.52 16.02
C TYR A 256 -23.74 6.21 16.97
N ALA A 257 -23.64 5.71 18.20
CA ALA A 257 -22.67 6.18 19.18
C ALA A 257 -21.25 5.76 18.75
N ILE A 258 -20.25 6.63 18.86
CA ILE A 258 -20.23 7.91 19.58
C ILE A 258 -20.24 9.13 18.65
N HIS A 259 -20.69 8.96 17.39
CA HIS A 259 -20.71 10.02 16.38
C HIS A 259 -21.54 11.24 16.82
N GLY A 260 -21.25 12.41 16.25
CA GLY A 260 -22.03 13.61 16.49
C GLY A 260 -23.50 13.46 16.08
N PRO A 261 -24.39 14.36 16.55
CA PRO A 261 -24.07 15.64 17.19
C PRO A 261 -23.65 15.57 18.68
N TRP A 262 -22.60 16.29 19.05
CA TRP A 262 -22.02 16.31 20.41
C TRP A 262 -22.44 17.54 21.22
N GLY A 263 -23.69 17.58 21.65
CA GLY A 263 -24.20 18.65 22.52
C GLY A 263 -24.97 18.09 23.71
N GLN A 264 -25.18 18.93 24.73
CA GLN A 264 -26.01 18.55 25.89
C GLN A 264 -27.38 17.98 25.49
N ALA A 265 -27.99 18.53 24.43
CA ALA A 265 -29.28 18.07 23.91
C ALA A 265 -29.23 16.67 23.27
N ASN A 266 -28.07 16.04 23.17
CA ASN A 266 -27.85 14.72 22.58
C ASN A 266 -27.19 13.73 23.54
N ALA A 267 -26.79 14.18 24.73
CA ALA A 267 -26.22 13.32 25.75
C ALA A 267 -27.25 13.08 26.85
N ARG A 268 -27.29 11.85 27.38
CA ARG A 268 -28.08 11.51 28.56
C ARG A 268 -27.83 12.50 29.72
N PRO A 269 -28.88 13.11 30.33
CA PRO A 269 -28.70 14.19 31.30
C PRO A 269 -27.84 13.84 32.51
N ASP A 270 -27.96 12.61 33.02
CA ASP A 270 -27.19 12.09 34.15
C ASP A 270 -25.71 11.95 33.81
N LEU A 271 -25.40 11.35 32.67
CA LEU A 271 -24.02 11.18 32.17
C LEU A 271 -23.39 12.53 31.81
N TYR A 272 -24.14 13.41 31.15
CA TYR A 272 -23.65 14.76 30.84
C TYR A 272 -23.29 15.52 32.13
N ALA A 273 -24.17 15.47 33.15
CA ALA A 273 -23.89 16.09 34.45
C ALA A 273 -22.64 15.49 35.13
N LYS A 274 -22.46 14.17 35.06
CA LYS A 274 -21.25 13.48 35.53
C LYS A 274 -19.99 14.02 34.85
N TYR A 275 -19.97 14.10 33.52
CA TYR A 275 -18.78 14.58 32.78
C TYR A 275 -18.53 16.09 32.93
N VAL A 276 -19.58 16.90 33.14
CA VAL A 276 -19.41 18.31 33.55
C VAL A 276 -18.69 18.39 34.90
N ALA A 277 -19.12 17.58 35.89
CA ALA A 277 -18.48 17.55 37.20
C ALA A 277 -17.03 17.02 37.11
N LYS A 278 -16.80 15.98 36.30
CA LYS A 278 -15.45 15.44 36.04
C LYS A 278 -14.55 16.48 35.38
N ASN A 279 -15.00 17.15 34.33
CA ASN A 279 -14.20 18.19 33.66
C ASN A 279 -13.80 19.34 34.60
N ASN A 280 -14.63 19.67 35.59
CA ASN A 280 -14.33 20.70 36.58
C ASN A 280 -13.35 20.22 37.68
N THR A 281 -13.27 18.92 37.95
CA THR A 281 -12.51 18.36 39.09
C THR A 281 -11.24 17.64 38.65
N ASN A 282 -11.26 17.00 37.50
CA ASN A 282 -10.19 16.26 36.86
C ASN A 282 -10.27 16.39 35.33
N PRO A 283 -9.92 17.58 34.76
CA PRO A 283 -9.90 17.77 33.32
C PRO A 283 -8.84 16.88 32.65
N SER A 284 -9.16 16.41 31.44
CA SER A 284 -8.24 15.60 30.64
C SER A 284 -6.90 16.32 30.39
N GLN A 285 -5.81 15.57 30.51
CA GLN A 285 -4.47 15.95 30.07
C GLN A 285 -4.13 15.37 28.68
N MET A 286 -4.96 14.49 28.15
CA MET A 286 -4.82 13.86 26.82
C MET A 286 -5.56 14.63 25.70
N GLY A 287 -6.18 15.78 26.00
CA GLY A 287 -6.93 16.56 25.02
C GLY A 287 -8.41 16.18 24.88
N HIS A 288 -8.86 15.13 25.59
CA HIS A 288 -10.25 14.65 25.62
C HIS A 288 -11.17 15.66 26.32
N THR A 289 -11.63 16.68 25.60
CA THR A 289 -12.38 17.82 26.19
C THR A 289 -13.88 17.81 25.88
N ASN A 290 -14.35 16.93 25.00
CA ASN A 290 -15.76 16.89 24.60
C ASN A 290 -16.63 16.11 25.61
N ILE A 291 -17.25 16.85 26.53
CA ILE A 291 -18.15 16.34 27.58
C ILE A 291 -19.30 15.50 27.01
N ALA A 292 -19.97 15.97 25.95
CA ALA A 292 -21.13 15.29 25.40
C ALA A 292 -20.73 13.97 24.72
N GLN A 293 -19.60 13.94 24.01
CA GLN A 293 -19.09 12.72 23.41
C GLN A 293 -18.72 11.68 24.46
N ALA A 294 -18.04 12.09 25.54
CA ALA A 294 -17.71 11.17 26.64
C ALA A 294 -18.95 10.60 27.34
N ALA A 295 -19.98 11.42 27.53
CA ALA A 295 -21.28 10.97 28.03
C ALA A 295 -21.99 9.99 27.07
N ILE A 296 -21.93 10.22 25.77
CA ILE A 296 -22.47 9.29 24.75
C ILE A 296 -21.67 7.98 24.74
N ALA A 297 -20.34 8.04 24.89
CA ALA A 297 -19.47 6.86 24.97
C ALA A 297 -19.80 5.98 26.18
N GLU A 298 -19.97 6.59 27.36
CA GLU A 298 -20.40 5.83 28.54
C GLU A 298 -21.83 5.28 28.39
N GLY A 299 -22.73 6.02 27.73
CA GLY A 299 -24.08 5.51 27.41
C GLY A 299 -24.05 4.29 26.49
N MET A 300 -23.14 4.27 25.51
CA MET A 300 -22.87 3.09 24.69
C MET A 300 -22.28 1.95 25.53
N ASP A 301 -21.33 2.23 26.43
CA ASP A 301 -20.76 1.21 27.32
C ASP A 301 -21.84 0.58 28.23
N GLN A 302 -22.75 1.38 28.79
CA GLN A 302 -23.92 0.88 29.53
C GLN A 302 -24.86 0.04 28.65
N THR A 303 -25.05 0.42 27.39
CA THR A 303 -25.83 -0.37 26.42
C THR A 303 -25.20 -1.75 26.20
N ILE A 304 -23.87 -1.80 26.01
CA ILE A 304 -23.11 -3.04 25.87
C ILE A 304 -23.21 -3.88 27.15
N SER A 305 -23.13 -3.23 28.32
CA SER A 305 -23.29 -3.86 29.63
C SER A 305 -24.59 -4.66 29.72
N ARG A 306 -25.71 -4.04 29.31
CA ARG A 306 -27.03 -4.67 29.31
C ARG A 306 -27.10 -5.90 28.39
N LEU A 307 -26.46 -5.84 27.22
CA LEU A 307 -26.40 -7.00 26.31
C LEU A 307 -25.59 -8.14 26.92
N VAL A 308 -24.41 -7.84 27.48
CA VAL A 308 -23.52 -8.82 28.11
C VAL A 308 -24.18 -9.44 29.35
N ASP A 309 -24.84 -8.64 30.18
CA ASP A 309 -25.59 -9.11 31.35
C ASP A 309 -26.74 -10.02 30.94
N TYR A 310 -27.47 -9.69 29.87
CA TYR A 310 -28.51 -10.57 29.34
C TYR A 310 -27.92 -11.92 28.92
N LEU A 311 -26.78 -11.93 28.23
CA LEU A 311 -26.10 -13.17 27.83
C LEU A 311 -25.64 -13.99 29.05
N LYS A 312 -25.14 -13.34 30.10
CA LYS A 312 -24.66 -13.98 31.34
C LYS A 312 -25.78 -14.52 32.22
N THR A 313 -26.99 -13.98 32.12
CA THR A 313 -28.13 -14.33 33.00
C THR A 313 -29.21 -15.16 32.33
N THR A 314 -29.12 -15.35 31.00
CA THR A 314 -30.10 -16.11 30.23
C THR A 314 -29.54 -17.49 29.88
N ALA A 315 -30.27 -18.55 30.23
CA ALA A 315 -29.90 -19.92 29.88
C ALA A 315 -29.92 -20.14 28.36
N ASP A 316 -28.95 -20.86 27.82
CA ASP A 316 -28.97 -21.26 26.41
C ASP A 316 -29.81 -22.54 26.23
N PRO A 317 -31.02 -22.47 25.65
CA PRO A 317 -31.85 -23.65 25.43
C PRO A 317 -31.21 -24.66 24.44
N ARG A 318 -30.22 -24.23 23.63
CA ARG A 318 -29.50 -25.09 22.68
C ARG A 318 -28.25 -25.72 23.31
N ASN A 319 -27.81 -25.20 24.46
CA ASN A 319 -26.70 -25.74 25.24
C ASN A 319 -27.11 -25.93 26.72
N PRO A 320 -27.89 -26.98 27.04
CA PRO A 320 -28.46 -27.18 28.37
C PRO A 320 -27.40 -27.21 29.48
N GLY A 321 -27.61 -26.43 30.53
CA GLY A 321 -26.68 -26.29 31.66
C GLY A 321 -25.72 -25.10 31.55
N HIS A 322 -25.75 -24.38 30.44
CA HIS A 322 -24.92 -23.21 30.19
C HIS A 322 -25.78 -21.95 29.96
N MET A 323 -25.20 -20.79 30.22
CA MET A 323 -25.79 -19.49 29.85
C MET A 323 -25.45 -19.16 28.39
N LEU A 324 -26.18 -18.24 27.76
CA LEU A 324 -25.90 -17.79 26.38
C LEU A 324 -24.46 -17.30 26.23
N SER A 325 -23.92 -16.61 27.24
CA SER A 325 -22.54 -16.10 27.28
C SER A 325 -21.46 -17.16 27.03
N ALA A 326 -21.71 -18.42 27.41
CA ALA A 326 -20.76 -19.52 27.21
C ALA A 326 -20.66 -19.94 25.73
N ASN A 327 -21.72 -19.70 24.94
CA ASN A 327 -21.81 -20.08 23.53
C ASN A 327 -22.13 -18.85 22.65
N THR A 328 -21.65 -17.67 23.04
CA THR A 328 -21.78 -16.43 22.27
C THR A 328 -20.42 -15.78 22.13
N LEU A 329 -20.02 -15.47 20.90
CA LEU A 329 -18.89 -14.60 20.60
C LEU A 329 -19.41 -13.16 20.60
N VAL A 330 -18.86 -12.33 21.48
CA VAL A 330 -19.02 -10.87 21.43
C VAL A 330 -17.75 -10.28 20.86
N TYR A 331 -17.85 -9.55 19.75
CA TYR A 331 -16.72 -8.90 19.08
C TYR A 331 -16.98 -7.41 19.00
N PHE A 332 -16.19 -6.61 19.71
CA PHE A 332 -16.27 -5.15 19.69
C PHE A 332 -15.20 -4.57 18.75
N ILE A 333 -15.59 -3.60 17.93
CA ILE A 333 -14.69 -2.84 17.04
C ILE A 333 -15.18 -1.39 16.86
N SER A 334 -14.28 -0.44 16.66
CA SER A 334 -14.62 0.91 16.15
C SER A 334 -14.39 1.00 14.64
N ASP A 335 -15.25 1.69 13.89
CA ASP A 335 -15.19 1.74 12.43
C ASP A 335 -14.11 2.68 11.84
N ASN A 336 -13.60 3.62 12.65
CA ASN A 336 -12.49 4.50 12.32
C ASN A 336 -11.97 5.24 13.56
N GLY A 337 -10.94 6.07 13.36
CA GLY A 337 -10.40 6.98 14.38
C GLY A 337 -11.39 8.03 14.88
N GLY A 338 -10.97 8.75 15.94
CA GLY A 338 -11.80 9.78 16.60
C GLY A 338 -12.06 11.00 15.72
N ALA A 339 -13.23 11.63 15.87
CA ALA A 339 -13.72 12.68 14.96
C ALA A 339 -13.67 14.13 15.48
N ILE A 340 -13.10 14.36 16.67
CA ILE A 340 -13.03 15.68 17.30
C ILE A 340 -11.83 16.50 16.79
N GLY A 341 -10.64 15.92 16.82
CA GLY A 341 -9.39 16.56 16.44
C GLY A 341 -8.22 15.58 16.48
N THR A 342 -7.10 15.95 15.85
CA THR A 342 -5.88 15.14 15.76
C THR A 342 -5.31 14.78 17.13
N ASP A 343 -5.17 15.77 18.02
CA ASP A 343 -4.58 15.58 19.35
C ASP A 343 -5.38 14.61 20.24
N ASP A 344 -6.67 14.42 19.92
CA ASP A 344 -7.60 13.56 20.67
C ASP A 344 -7.29 12.06 20.49
N ASN A 345 -6.51 11.69 19.46
CA ASN A 345 -6.08 10.31 19.19
C ASN A 345 -4.65 10.02 19.69
N GLY A 346 -4.05 10.95 20.44
CA GLY A 346 -2.68 10.86 20.92
C GLY A 346 -2.37 9.53 21.64
N PRO A 347 -1.19 8.93 21.39
CA PRO A 347 -0.03 9.47 20.65
C PRO A 347 -0.11 9.29 19.13
N LEU A 348 -1.21 8.77 18.58
CA LEU A 348 -1.32 8.51 17.15
C LEU A 348 -1.48 9.82 16.37
N ARG A 349 -0.87 9.89 15.18
CA ARG A 349 -1.04 11.01 14.26
C ARG A 349 -2.31 10.84 13.43
N GLY A 350 -2.97 11.96 13.16
CA GLY A 350 -4.19 12.02 12.37
C GLY A 350 -5.47 11.73 13.17
N MET A 351 -6.60 11.82 12.47
CA MET A 351 -7.94 11.56 13.01
C MET A 351 -8.85 10.97 11.94
N LYS A 352 -10.15 10.84 12.23
CA LYS A 352 -11.16 10.46 11.22
C LYS A 352 -10.98 11.23 9.90
N GLY A 353 -10.79 10.47 8.83
CA GLY A 353 -10.61 10.92 7.46
C GLY A 353 -9.16 10.98 7.01
N GLU A 354 -8.21 10.78 7.92
CA GLU A 354 -6.79 10.81 7.62
C GLU A 354 -6.19 9.40 7.73
N HIS A 355 -5.35 9.01 6.78
CA HIS A 355 -4.84 7.63 6.71
C HIS A 355 -3.58 7.36 7.57
N TYR A 356 -3.25 8.31 8.45
CA TYR A 356 -2.31 8.10 9.56
C TYR A 356 -2.93 7.19 10.63
N GLU A 357 -2.12 6.62 11.54
CA GLU A 357 -2.55 5.62 12.53
C GLU A 357 -3.77 6.08 13.34
N GLY A 358 -3.89 7.38 13.65
CA GLY A 358 -4.99 7.96 14.41
C GLY A 358 -6.35 7.93 13.69
N GLY A 359 -6.37 7.75 12.36
CA GLY A 359 -7.60 7.59 11.59
C GLY A 359 -7.95 6.14 11.24
N VAL A 360 -6.97 5.23 11.19
CA VAL A 360 -7.16 3.83 10.74
C VAL A 360 -6.96 2.76 11.82
N ARG A 361 -6.44 3.11 13.00
CA ARG A 361 -6.29 2.19 14.14
C ARG A 361 -7.56 2.16 14.99
N SER A 362 -7.96 0.98 15.45
CA SER A 362 -9.26 0.74 16.08
C SER A 362 -9.15 0.12 17.46
N VAL A 363 -10.11 0.42 18.34
CA VAL A 363 -10.33 -0.30 19.59
C VAL A 363 -11.01 -1.62 19.26
N THR A 364 -10.37 -2.76 19.54
CA THR A 364 -10.92 -4.09 19.19
C THR A 364 -10.76 -5.11 20.31
N ILE A 365 -11.85 -5.83 20.62
CA ILE A 365 -11.93 -6.82 21.70
C ILE A 365 -12.78 -8.01 21.24
N ALA A 366 -12.34 -9.24 21.53
CA ALA A 366 -13.17 -10.44 21.43
C ALA A 366 -13.43 -11.03 22.83
N TRP A 367 -14.67 -11.42 23.13
CA TRP A 367 -15.06 -11.97 24.43
C TRP A 367 -16.07 -13.12 24.30
N SER A 368 -15.94 -14.12 25.17
CA SER A 368 -16.90 -15.21 25.39
C SER A 368 -16.57 -15.90 26.72
N GLU A 369 -17.56 -16.44 27.44
CA GLU A 369 -17.28 -17.21 28.66
C GLU A 369 -16.85 -18.66 28.38
N GLY A 370 -17.01 -19.16 27.15
CA GLY A 370 -16.73 -20.57 26.82
C GLY A 370 -16.02 -20.85 25.52
N LEU A 371 -15.95 -19.90 24.57
CA LEU A 371 -15.42 -20.17 23.22
C LEU A 371 -13.92 -19.85 23.05
N LEU A 372 -13.37 -18.91 23.81
CA LEU A 372 -12.02 -18.38 23.59
C LEU A 372 -10.97 -19.16 24.39
N ALA A 373 -9.82 -19.45 23.78
CA ALA A 373 -8.76 -20.22 24.44
C ALA A 373 -7.82 -19.41 25.33
N ASN A 374 -7.59 -18.13 25.00
CA ASN A 374 -6.59 -17.27 25.64
C ASN A 374 -7.23 -16.02 26.26
N THR A 375 -8.31 -16.18 27.01
CA THR A 375 -8.98 -15.09 27.74
C THR A 375 -8.02 -14.37 28.70
N GLY A 376 -8.18 -13.06 28.85
CA GLY A 376 -7.31 -12.19 29.65
C GLY A 376 -5.95 -11.88 29.02
N THR A 377 -5.83 -11.97 27.69
CA THR A 377 -4.56 -11.72 26.98
C THR A 377 -4.65 -10.54 26.00
N ILE A 378 -3.48 -10.01 25.65
CA ILE A 378 -3.29 -9.02 24.60
C ILE A 378 -2.68 -9.73 23.40
N ASN A 379 -3.31 -9.61 22.24
CA ASN A 379 -2.83 -10.20 20.99
C ASN A 379 -2.36 -9.09 20.03
N ASN A 380 -1.05 -9.04 19.79
CA ASN A 380 -0.42 -8.02 18.94
C ASN A 380 -0.43 -8.36 17.45
N THR A 381 -1.08 -9.46 17.05
CA THR A 381 -1.25 -9.83 15.65
C THR A 381 -2.03 -8.73 14.94
N PRO A 382 -1.49 -8.15 13.85
CA PRO A 382 -2.25 -7.21 13.05
C PRO A 382 -3.53 -7.83 12.53
N ILE A 383 -4.65 -7.15 12.70
CA ILE A 383 -5.96 -7.58 12.18
C ILE A 383 -6.67 -6.39 11.53
N VAL A 384 -7.58 -6.66 10.61
CA VAL A 384 -8.30 -5.65 9.85
C VAL A 384 -9.81 -5.92 9.93
N ALA A 385 -10.64 -4.89 9.99
CA ALA A 385 -12.08 -5.01 10.22
C ALA A 385 -12.79 -6.05 9.31
N PHE A 386 -12.46 -6.12 8.03
CA PHE A 386 -13.03 -7.10 7.09
C PHE A 386 -12.74 -8.58 7.40
N ASP A 387 -11.80 -8.87 8.31
CA ASP A 387 -11.47 -10.22 8.79
C ASP A 387 -12.67 -10.80 9.54
N LEU A 388 -13.56 -9.94 10.06
CA LEU A 388 -14.84 -10.32 10.63
C LEU A 388 -15.65 -11.19 9.68
N TYR A 389 -15.64 -10.90 8.37
CA TYR A 389 -16.42 -11.66 7.40
C TYR A 389 -16.07 -13.16 7.44
N PRO A 390 -14.83 -13.58 7.10
CA PRO A 390 -14.49 -14.99 7.14
C PRO A 390 -14.47 -15.55 8.56
N THR A 391 -14.18 -14.75 9.59
CA THR A 391 -14.22 -15.19 10.99
C THR A 391 -15.62 -15.62 11.42
N VAL A 392 -16.63 -14.81 11.09
CA VAL A 392 -18.03 -15.07 11.43
C VAL A 392 -18.56 -16.27 10.66
N VAL A 393 -18.20 -16.39 9.38
CA VAL A 393 -18.59 -17.55 8.55
C VAL A 393 -17.93 -18.84 9.06
N GLU A 394 -16.65 -18.82 9.41
CA GLU A 394 -15.96 -20.00 9.96
C GLU A 394 -16.52 -20.38 11.34
N ALA A 395 -16.78 -19.40 12.21
CA ALA A 395 -17.40 -19.63 13.52
C ALA A 395 -18.79 -20.28 13.39
N ALA A 396 -19.53 -19.94 12.35
CA ALA A 396 -20.82 -20.56 12.02
C ALA A 396 -20.71 -21.98 11.42
N GLY A 397 -19.50 -22.45 11.10
CA GLY A 397 -19.28 -23.69 10.34
C GLY A 397 -19.70 -23.57 8.87
N GLY A 398 -19.76 -22.34 8.34
CA GLY A 398 -20.17 -22.04 6.98
C GLY A 398 -19.03 -22.11 5.96
N THR A 399 -19.37 -21.86 4.70
CA THR A 399 -18.42 -21.80 3.58
C THR A 399 -18.48 -20.43 2.91
N LEU A 400 -17.33 -19.87 2.58
CA LEU A 400 -17.23 -18.63 1.81
C LEU A 400 -17.83 -18.80 0.40
N PRO A 401 -18.38 -17.73 -0.20
CA PRO A 401 -18.93 -17.78 -1.55
C PRO A 401 -17.88 -18.16 -2.60
N THR A 402 -18.28 -18.92 -3.61
CA THR A 402 -17.40 -19.28 -4.75
C THR A 402 -17.48 -18.21 -5.83
N GLY A 403 -16.33 -17.79 -6.38
CA GLY A 403 -16.28 -16.77 -7.44
C GLY A 403 -16.50 -15.34 -6.95
N TYR A 404 -16.36 -15.12 -5.64
CA TYR A 404 -16.39 -13.81 -5.00
C TYR A 404 -15.15 -13.70 -4.11
N ASP A 405 -14.28 -12.74 -4.41
CA ASP A 405 -13.03 -12.59 -3.69
C ASP A 405 -13.29 -12.06 -2.28
N ILE A 406 -12.69 -12.71 -1.29
CA ILE A 406 -12.69 -12.27 0.11
C ILE A 406 -11.24 -11.96 0.48
N ASP A 407 -10.97 -10.71 0.85
CA ASP A 407 -9.62 -10.25 1.23
C ASP A 407 -9.29 -10.54 2.70
N GLY A 408 -10.33 -10.63 3.54
CA GLY A 408 -10.17 -10.90 4.96
C GLY A 408 -9.57 -12.27 5.24
N VAL A 409 -8.88 -12.40 6.37
CA VAL A 409 -8.35 -13.68 6.87
C VAL A 409 -9.07 -14.02 8.18
N SER A 410 -9.60 -15.24 8.28
CA SER A 410 -10.34 -15.65 9.47
C SER A 410 -9.45 -15.69 10.72
N GLN A 411 -9.95 -15.08 11.78
CA GLN A 411 -9.36 -15.08 13.12
C GLN A 411 -9.86 -16.24 13.98
N TRP A 412 -10.83 -17.05 13.50
CA TRP A 412 -11.54 -18.00 14.35
C TRP A 412 -10.62 -19.03 15.00
N ALA A 413 -9.67 -19.57 14.23
CA ALA A 413 -8.68 -20.52 14.74
C ALA A 413 -7.75 -19.89 15.79
N MET A 414 -7.41 -18.61 15.65
CA MET A 414 -6.62 -17.83 16.59
C MET A 414 -7.38 -17.56 17.89
N LEU A 415 -8.67 -17.20 17.78
CA LEU A 415 -9.56 -16.93 18.91
C LEU A 415 -9.83 -18.19 19.75
N THR A 416 -10.03 -19.33 19.09
CA THR A 416 -10.36 -20.62 19.72
C THR A 416 -9.15 -21.50 20.04
N GLY A 417 -7.93 -21.03 19.72
CA GLY A 417 -6.68 -21.70 20.07
C GLY A 417 -6.35 -22.94 19.24
N THR A 418 -7.02 -23.16 18.10
CA THR A 418 -6.70 -24.26 17.18
C THR A 418 -5.52 -23.92 16.27
N ASN A 419 -5.27 -22.65 16.01
CA ASN A 419 -4.05 -22.13 15.39
C ASN A 419 -3.79 -20.69 15.87
N PRO A 420 -2.75 -20.43 16.69
CA PRO A 420 -2.49 -19.09 17.22
C PRO A 420 -2.00 -18.08 16.18
N ASN A 421 -1.61 -18.53 14.98
CA ASN A 421 -1.03 -17.67 13.96
C ASN A 421 -2.06 -17.30 12.88
N LEU A 422 -2.27 -15.99 12.68
CA LEU A 422 -2.94 -15.45 11.51
C LEU A 422 -1.88 -15.10 10.46
N ASN A 423 -1.92 -15.76 9.31
CA ASN A 423 -0.99 -15.47 8.22
C ASN A 423 -1.53 -14.32 7.38
N ARG A 424 -0.87 -13.17 7.43
CA ARG A 424 -1.06 -12.04 6.53
C ARG A 424 0.28 -11.43 6.22
N ASP A 425 0.57 -11.29 4.93
CA ASP A 425 1.81 -10.63 4.49
C ASP A 425 1.74 -9.12 4.71
N ALA A 426 0.69 -8.47 4.21
CA ALA A 426 0.55 -7.02 4.27
C ALA A 426 -0.91 -6.57 4.42
N ILE A 427 -1.08 -5.32 4.87
CA ILE A 427 -2.35 -4.60 4.91
C ILE A 427 -2.22 -3.42 3.94
N TYR A 428 -3.27 -3.18 3.16
CA TYR A 428 -3.26 -2.12 2.14
C TYR A 428 -4.36 -1.10 2.40
N TRP A 429 -4.11 0.15 2.03
CA TRP A 429 -5.16 1.16 1.84
C TRP A 429 -4.97 1.84 0.50
N HIS A 430 -6.08 2.14 -0.17
CA HIS A 430 -6.07 2.90 -1.41
C HIS A 430 -7.15 3.97 -1.31
N PHE A 431 -6.75 5.23 -1.37
CA PHE A 431 -7.65 6.37 -1.30
C PHE A 431 -7.39 7.29 -2.51
N PRO A 432 -8.08 7.10 -3.64
CA PRO A 432 -7.78 7.78 -4.90
C PRO A 432 -8.44 9.16 -5.02
N GLY A 433 -8.71 9.86 -3.91
CA GLY A 433 -9.44 11.12 -3.96
C GLY A 433 -9.11 12.07 -2.81
N TYR A 434 -10.02 13.02 -2.60
CA TYR A 434 -9.87 14.13 -1.66
C TYR A 434 -10.98 14.11 -0.63
N LEU A 435 -10.56 14.34 0.59
CA LEU A 435 -11.43 14.60 1.71
C LEU A 435 -10.89 15.83 2.44
N ILE A 436 -11.12 16.96 1.79
CA ILE A 436 -10.73 18.30 2.25
C ILE A 436 -11.98 18.97 2.80
N ASP A 437 -11.92 19.39 4.07
CA ASP A 437 -12.93 20.22 4.71
C ASP A 437 -12.29 21.14 5.76
N SER A 438 -13.08 21.84 6.58
CA SER A 438 -12.55 22.77 7.57
C SER A 438 -11.68 22.12 8.66
N LYS A 439 -11.70 20.79 8.78
CA LYS A 439 -11.02 20.05 9.83
C LYS A 439 -9.80 19.28 9.34
N ARG A 440 -9.73 18.91 8.06
CA ARG A 440 -8.78 17.94 7.51
C ARG A 440 -8.45 18.21 6.04
N ASP A 441 -7.25 17.79 5.64
CA ASP A 441 -6.74 17.85 4.27
C ASP A 441 -6.16 16.48 3.89
N GLN A 442 -7.04 15.49 3.68
CA GLN A 442 -6.64 14.19 3.16
C GLN A 442 -6.65 14.22 1.64
N ARG A 443 -5.50 13.89 1.06
CA ARG A 443 -5.23 13.88 -0.38
C ARG A 443 -5.09 12.44 -0.91
N PRO A 444 -5.06 12.23 -2.24
CA PRO A 444 -4.99 10.89 -2.78
C PRO A 444 -3.71 10.16 -2.39
N VAL A 445 -3.84 8.97 -1.81
CA VAL A 445 -2.72 8.14 -1.35
C VAL A 445 -2.95 6.65 -1.60
N SER A 446 -1.86 5.89 -1.67
CA SER A 446 -1.89 4.42 -1.52
C SER A 446 -0.88 4.01 -0.44
N ILE A 447 -1.23 3.00 0.34
CA ILE A 447 -0.52 2.67 1.58
C ILE A 447 -0.37 1.17 1.68
N ILE A 448 0.80 0.73 2.13
CA ILE A 448 1.08 -0.64 2.55
C ILE A 448 1.63 -0.63 3.97
N ARG A 449 1.20 -1.59 4.77
CA ARG A 449 1.82 -1.95 6.05
C ARG A 449 2.24 -3.41 6.02
N LYS A 450 3.53 -3.68 6.17
CA LYS A 450 4.12 -5.03 6.20
C LYS A 450 5.22 -5.08 7.25
N GLY A 451 5.13 -6.08 8.12
CA GLY A 451 5.97 -6.15 9.32
C GLY A 451 5.84 -4.89 10.18
N ASP A 452 6.97 -4.30 10.51
CA ASP A 452 7.08 -3.12 11.38
C ASP A 452 6.84 -1.81 10.62
N TYR A 453 6.79 -1.84 9.29
CA TYR A 453 6.86 -0.65 8.45
C TYR A 453 5.52 -0.32 7.78
N LYS A 454 5.28 0.97 7.62
CA LYS A 454 4.18 1.55 6.85
C LYS A 454 4.75 2.52 5.82
N LEU A 455 4.40 2.31 4.55
CA LEU A 455 4.78 3.19 3.42
C LEU A 455 3.53 3.84 2.84
N ILE A 456 3.59 5.16 2.60
CA ILE A 456 2.53 5.98 2.02
C ILE A 456 3.07 6.59 0.73
N HIS A 457 2.40 6.35 -0.40
CA HIS A 457 2.62 7.02 -1.68
C HIS A 457 1.61 8.17 -1.85
N ASN A 458 2.09 9.38 -2.10
CA ASN A 458 1.27 10.57 -2.33
C ASN A 458 1.18 10.89 -3.83
N TYR A 459 -0.01 10.77 -4.42
CA TYR A 459 -0.17 10.94 -5.88
C TYR A 459 -0.02 12.37 -6.37
N GLU A 460 -0.34 13.39 -5.55
CA GLU A 460 -0.20 14.79 -5.99
C GLU A 460 1.26 15.23 -6.12
N THR A 461 2.13 14.70 -5.26
CA THR A 461 3.53 15.10 -5.16
C THR A 461 4.48 14.03 -5.69
N ALA A 462 3.97 12.86 -6.07
CA ALA A 462 4.72 11.66 -6.38
C ALA A 462 5.73 11.25 -5.28
N SER A 463 5.49 11.65 -4.02
CA SER A 463 6.43 11.48 -2.92
C SER A 463 6.05 10.33 -1.99
N TYR A 464 7.04 9.79 -1.29
CA TYR A 464 6.87 8.71 -0.32
C TYR A 464 7.11 9.16 1.12
N GLU A 465 6.38 8.53 2.04
CA GLU A 465 6.65 8.58 3.47
C GLU A 465 6.75 7.16 4.01
N MET A 466 7.75 6.87 4.84
CA MET A 466 7.87 5.57 5.50
C MET A 466 8.10 5.73 7.01
N TYR A 467 7.41 4.91 7.79
CA TYR A 467 7.47 4.93 9.26
C TYR A 467 7.68 3.52 9.81
N ASN A 468 8.48 3.39 10.87
CA ASN A 468 8.56 2.17 11.68
C ASN A 468 7.57 2.29 12.85
N LEU A 469 6.45 1.55 12.80
CA LEU A 469 5.35 1.67 13.74
C LEU A 469 5.63 1.05 15.12
N ILE A 470 6.71 0.28 15.26
CA ILE A 470 7.12 -0.28 16.56
C ILE A 470 7.86 0.78 17.37
N THR A 471 8.75 1.54 16.74
CA THR A 471 9.54 2.59 17.41
C THR A 471 8.92 3.98 17.31
N ASP A 472 8.06 4.22 16.32
CA ASP A 472 7.42 5.50 16.01
C ASP A 472 5.95 5.32 15.64
N ILE A 473 5.14 4.95 16.64
CA ILE A 473 3.69 4.80 16.49
C ILE A 473 2.96 6.11 16.16
N GLY A 474 3.61 7.25 16.43
CA GLY A 474 3.09 8.58 16.17
C GLY A 474 3.37 9.07 14.75
N GLU A 475 4.07 8.29 13.91
CA GLU A 475 4.43 8.65 12.54
C GLU A 475 5.07 10.05 12.47
N ALA A 476 5.96 10.33 13.42
CA ALA A 476 6.59 11.63 13.61
C ALA A 476 7.84 11.79 12.74
N THR A 477 8.53 10.69 12.44
CA THR A 477 9.80 10.67 11.71
C THR A 477 9.65 9.91 10.39
N ASN A 478 9.51 10.65 9.29
CA ASN A 478 9.57 10.05 7.96
C ASN A 478 10.99 9.56 7.67
N LEU A 479 11.17 8.24 7.60
CA LEU A 479 12.45 7.59 7.35
C LEU A 479 13.03 7.88 5.95
N LEU A 480 12.20 8.33 5.00
CA LEU A 480 12.61 8.69 3.64
C LEU A 480 12.93 10.18 3.47
N SER A 481 12.85 10.98 4.54
CA SER A 481 13.21 12.39 4.47
C SER A 481 14.74 12.59 4.51
N GLY A 482 15.25 13.54 3.74
CA GLY A 482 16.69 13.84 3.68
C GLY A 482 17.47 12.82 2.87
N SER A 483 18.39 12.10 3.52
CA SER A 483 19.31 11.13 2.90
C SER A 483 19.18 9.77 3.61
N PRO A 484 18.14 8.97 3.29
CA PRO A 484 17.95 7.64 3.88
C PRO A 484 19.12 6.70 3.55
N ASP A 485 19.42 5.77 4.46
CA ASP A 485 20.40 4.72 4.20
C ASP A 485 19.85 3.64 3.25
N ASN A 486 20.74 2.80 2.72
CA ASN A 486 20.37 1.78 1.74
C ASN A 486 19.43 0.71 2.30
N ALA A 487 19.55 0.39 3.59
CA ALA A 487 18.64 -0.58 4.22
C ALA A 487 17.21 -0.03 4.24
N THR A 488 17.06 1.25 4.60
CA THR A 488 15.79 1.98 4.57
C THR A 488 15.22 2.05 3.15
N LEU A 489 16.05 2.36 2.15
CA LEU A 489 15.63 2.38 0.74
C LEU A 489 15.24 1.00 0.22
N THR A 490 15.95 -0.06 0.60
CA THR A 490 15.63 -1.45 0.22
C THR A 490 14.25 -1.83 0.75
N ILE A 491 14.00 -1.59 2.05
CA ILE A 491 12.69 -1.85 2.67
C ILE A 491 11.60 -1.03 1.96
N ALA A 492 11.85 0.25 1.70
CA ALA A 492 10.88 1.11 1.02
C ALA A 492 10.56 0.62 -0.39
N ASN A 493 11.55 0.08 -1.11
CA ASN A 493 11.35 -0.52 -2.44
C ASN A 493 10.55 -1.81 -2.41
N ASP A 494 10.85 -2.71 -1.47
CA ASP A 494 10.09 -3.94 -1.30
C ASP A 494 8.62 -3.59 -1.04
N LEU A 495 8.37 -2.63 -0.15
CA LEU A 495 7.03 -2.13 0.15
C LEU A 495 6.37 -1.46 -1.07
N SER A 496 7.08 -0.61 -1.80
CA SER A 496 6.54 0.06 -2.99
C SER A 496 6.19 -0.94 -4.09
N THR A 497 7.04 -1.94 -4.30
CA THR A 497 6.83 -3.02 -5.26
C THR A 497 5.60 -3.86 -4.89
N ASP A 498 5.49 -4.26 -3.62
CA ASP A 498 4.31 -4.99 -3.12
C ASP A 498 3.02 -4.17 -3.25
N LEU A 499 3.09 -2.87 -2.97
CA LEU A 499 1.95 -1.94 -3.10
C LEU A 499 1.54 -1.81 -4.57
N ARG A 500 2.49 -1.57 -5.47
CA ARG A 500 2.26 -1.46 -6.91
C ARG A 500 1.64 -2.74 -7.46
N ASN A 501 2.22 -3.90 -7.14
CA ASN A 501 1.72 -5.20 -7.57
C ASN A 501 0.31 -5.46 -7.06
N TYR A 502 0.02 -5.12 -5.80
CA TYR A 502 -1.32 -5.23 -5.24
C TYR A 502 -2.33 -4.36 -6.01
N LEU A 503 -2.01 -3.10 -6.31
CA LEU A 503 -2.88 -2.20 -7.07
C LEU A 503 -3.16 -2.72 -8.49
N ILE A 504 -2.13 -3.26 -9.17
CA ILE A 504 -2.28 -3.89 -10.50
C ILE A 504 -3.19 -5.12 -10.41
N ASN A 505 -2.91 -6.02 -9.46
CA ASN A 505 -3.60 -7.32 -9.35
C ASN A 505 -5.11 -7.19 -9.12
N ILE A 506 -5.54 -6.12 -8.43
CA ILE A 506 -6.95 -5.86 -8.16
C ILE A 506 -7.58 -4.86 -9.13
N SER A 507 -6.82 -4.40 -10.13
CA SER A 507 -7.22 -3.33 -11.05
C SER A 507 -7.74 -2.09 -10.31
N ALA A 508 -6.99 -1.63 -9.30
CA ALA A 508 -7.41 -0.55 -8.43
C ALA A 508 -7.71 0.73 -9.23
N PRO A 509 -8.85 1.41 -8.98
CA PRO A 509 -9.21 2.61 -9.74
C PRO A 509 -8.36 3.81 -9.30
N LEU A 510 -7.51 4.30 -10.19
CA LEU A 510 -6.59 5.40 -9.92
C LEU A 510 -7.23 6.79 -10.18
N PRO A 511 -6.74 7.86 -9.53
CA PRO A 511 -7.14 9.22 -9.87
C PRO A 511 -6.65 9.63 -11.26
N THR A 512 -7.25 10.67 -11.82
CA THR A 512 -6.80 11.29 -13.08
C THR A 512 -6.39 12.75 -12.87
N PHE A 513 -5.45 13.25 -13.66
CA PHE A 513 -5.09 14.66 -13.68
C PHE A 513 -6.26 15.50 -14.17
N ARG A 514 -6.65 16.51 -13.40
CA ARG A 514 -7.79 17.38 -13.76
C ARG A 514 -7.56 18.13 -15.07
N SER A 515 -6.32 18.50 -15.37
CA SER A 515 -5.94 19.29 -16.55
C SER A 515 -5.99 18.49 -17.86
N SER A 516 -5.60 17.22 -17.83
CA SER A 516 -5.43 16.39 -19.04
C SER A 516 -6.41 15.22 -19.12
N GLY A 517 -7.00 14.80 -18.00
CA GLY A 517 -7.82 13.58 -17.89
C GLY A 517 -6.99 12.28 -17.88
N LEU A 518 -5.66 12.37 -17.96
CA LEU A 518 -4.78 11.21 -17.92
C LEU A 518 -4.76 10.59 -16.52
N THR A 519 -4.74 9.27 -16.45
CA THR A 519 -4.56 8.52 -15.19
C THR A 519 -3.19 8.84 -14.59
N VAL A 520 -3.13 8.99 -13.27
CA VAL A 520 -1.84 9.14 -12.58
C VAL A 520 -1.01 7.86 -12.73
N PRO A 521 0.33 7.95 -12.75
CA PRO A 521 1.18 6.78 -12.68
C PRO A 521 0.90 5.97 -11.41
N LEU A 522 1.11 4.65 -11.51
CA LEU A 522 1.19 3.79 -10.33
C LEU A 522 2.38 4.21 -9.45
N PRO A 523 2.39 3.83 -8.15
CA PRO A 523 3.57 3.99 -7.31
C PRO A 523 4.84 3.50 -8.02
N GLU A 524 5.78 4.42 -8.22
CA GLU A 524 7.08 4.11 -8.80
C GLU A 524 7.91 3.28 -7.81
N ILE A 525 8.78 2.42 -8.33
CA ILE A 525 9.83 1.83 -7.50
C ILE A 525 10.65 3.02 -6.98
N ILE A 526 10.77 3.12 -5.65
CA ILE A 526 11.45 4.24 -5.00
C ILE A 526 12.89 4.10 -5.38
N GLN A 527 13.32 4.79 -6.44
CA GLN A 527 14.67 4.66 -6.96
C GLN A 527 15.62 4.57 -5.78
N ILE A 528 16.21 3.38 -5.60
CA ILE A 528 17.45 3.30 -4.84
C ILE A 528 18.29 4.17 -5.73
N ASN A 529 18.42 5.45 -5.39
CA ASN A 529 19.48 6.24 -5.94
C ASN A 529 20.67 5.32 -5.67
N PRO A 530 21.32 4.76 -6.69
CA PRO A 530 22.40 3.84 -6.47
C PRO A 530 23.56 4.71 -6.00
N SER A 531 23.44 5.22 -4.77
CA SER A 531 24.54 5.53 -3.89
C SER A 531 25.14 4.21 -3.39
N VAL A 532 24.50 3.08 -3.70
CA VAL A 532 25.21 1.84 -4.05
C VAL A 532 24.95 1.56 -5.53
N VAL A 533 25.65 2.29 -6.41
CA VAL A 533 26.25 1.58 -7.53
C VAL A 533 27.01 0.45 -6.83
N SER A 534 26.74 -0.81 -7.12
CA SER A 534 27.75 -1.83 -6.82
C SER A 534 28.99 -1.30 -7.51
N CYS A 535 29.89 -0.61 -6.78
CA CYS A 535 30.82 0.35 -7.37
C CYS A 535 31.63 -0.38 -8.45
N VAL A 536 31.18 -0.28 -9.70
CA VAL A 536 31.93 -0.78 -10.83
C VAL A 536 32.85 0.38 -11.13
N GLU A 537 33.94 0.46 -10.37
CA GLU A 537 35.12 1.15 -10.86
C GLU A 537 35.29 0.77 -12.33
N PRO A 538 35.64 1.71 -13.24
CA PRO A 538 35.82 1.36 -14.64
C PRO A 538 36.63 0.05 -14.75
N ASP A 539 36.10 -0.99 -15.40
CA ASP A 539 36.58 -2.40 -15.38
C ASP A 539 38.04 -2.61 -15.84
N THR A 540 38.78 -1.53 -16.05
CA THR A 540 40.11 -1.45 -16.67
C THR A 540 41.09 -0.63 -15.81
N TYR A 541 41.17 -0.87 -14.50
CA TYR A 541 42.24 -0.31 -13.68
C TYR A 541 43.55 -1.11 -13.79
N LEU A 542 44.68 -0.42 -13.61
CA LEU A 542 46.03 -1.01 -13.58
C LEU A 542 46.33 -1.64 -12.22
N ALA A 543 45.76 -1.11 -11.14
CA ALA A 543 45.80 -1.70 -9.79
C ALA A 543 44.68 -1.09 -8.93
N LEU A 544 44.12 -1.90 -8.02
CA LEU A 544 43.07 -1.50 -7.07
C LEU A 544 43.44 -1.97 -5.67
N TRP A 545 43.44 -1.07 -4.70
CA TRP A 545 43.56 -1.39 -3.28
C TRP A 545 42.27 -0.97 -2.57
N ASN A 546 41.34 -1.91 -2.39
CA ASN A 546 40.04 -1.67 -1.73
C ASN A 546 40.06 -1.83 -0.19
N PHE A 547 41.16 -2.35 0.37
CA PHE A 547 41.33 -2.62 1.80
C PHE A 547 40.30 -3.54 2.49
N ASP A 548 39.25 -4.02 1.81
CA ASP A 548 38.15 -4.80 2.38
C ASP A 548 38.47 -6.27 2.68
N VAL A 549 39.21 -6.96 1.80
CA VAL A 549 39.22 -8.44 1.79
C VAL A 549 40.59 -9.09 2.06
N GLY A 550 41.68 -8.31 2.13
CA GLY A 550 43.05 -8.83 2.33
C GLY A 550 43.70 -8.40 3.66
N ILE A 551 44.54 -9.25 4.24
CA ILE A 551 45.62 -8.78 5.13
C ILE A 551 46.79 -8.33 4.23
N ASP A 552 47.46 -7.23 4.58
CA ASP A 552 48.68 -6.71 3.92
C ASP A 552 48.53 -5.82 2.66
N ALA A 553 47.34 -5.25 2.36
CA ALA A 553 47.13 -4.29 1.26
C ALA A 553 47.41 -4.84 -0.16
N ASN A 554 47.01 -6.09 -0.41
CA ASN A 554 47.13 -6.72 -1.73
C ASN A 554 46.32 -5.99 -2.82
N ASP A 555 46.77 -6.13 -4.06
CA ASP A 555 46.06 -5.63 -5.23
C ASP A 555 44.84 -6.51 -5.49
N ALA A 556 43.65 -5.92 -5.40
CA ALA A 556 42.37 -6.57 -5.62
C ALA A 556 42.03 -6.74 -7.11
N SER A 557 42.82 -6.15 -8.02
CA SER A 557 42.67 -6.34 -9.45
C SER A 557 43.14 -7.72 -9.93
N ALA A 558 42.74 -8.12 -11.14
CA ALA A 558 43.27 -9.31 -11.80
C ALA A 558 44.77 -9.21 -12.19
N SER A 559 45.43 -8.06 -11.95
CA SER A 559 46.80 -7.79 -12.39
C SER A 559 47.90 -8.21 -11.40
N ASN A 560 47.53 -8.58 -10.16
CA ASN A 560 48.41 -9.14 -9.13
C ASN A 560 49.62 -8.24 -8.80
N ASN A 561 49.45 -6.92 -8.77
CA ASN A 561 50.46 -5.93 -8.35
C ASN A 561 50.52 -5.78 -6.82
N ASP A 562 50.68 -6.92 -6.13
CA ASP A 562 50.77 -6.99 -4.67
C ASP A 562 51.95 -6.20 -4.09
N PRO A 563 51.87 -5.74 -2.83
CA PRO A 563 52.91 -4.95 -2.21
C PRO A 563 54.21 -5.76 -2.03
N LEU A 564 55.32 -5.11 -2.33
CA LEU A 564 56.66 -5.69 -2.15
C LEU A 564 57.13 -5.61 -0.71
N SER A 565 56.79 -4.51 -0.03
CA SER A 565 57.10 -4.32 1.38
C SER A 565 56.22 -3.24 2.00
N THR A 566 55.82 -3.47 3.25
CA THR A 566 55.16 -2.47 4.09
C THR A 566 56.10 -2.10 5.23
N ILE A 567 56.35 -0.80 5.40
CA ILE A 567 57.06 -0.26 6.57
C ILE A 567 55.98 0.24 7.53
N GLY A 568 56.05 -0.15 8.80
CA GLY A 568 55.01 0.12 9.80
C GLY A 568 54.05 -1.06 9.97
N ALA A 569 52.90 -0.82 10.61
CA ALA A 569 51.86 -1.81 10.82
C ALA A 569 50.54 -1.28 10.28
N LEU A 570 50.03 -1.90 9.22
CA LEU A 570 48.73 -1.55 8.67
C LEU A 570 47.64 -2.14 9.56
N THR A 571 46.79 -1.26 10.11
CA THR A 571 45.62 -1.65 10.90
C THR A 571 44.35 -1.19 10.17
N TYR A 572 43.20 -1.71 10.55
CA TYR A 572 41.94 -1.46 9.86
C TYR A 572 40.86 -0.99 10.83
N ASP A 573 39.99 -0.09 10.36
CA ASP A 573 38.84 0.42 11.09
C ASP A 573 37.55 -0.07 10.43
N THR A 574 36.75 -0.84 11.16
CA THR A 574 35.49 -1.46 10.69
C THR A 574 34.26 -0.63 11.05
N VAL A 575 34.43 0.59 11.54
CA VAL A 575 33.33 1.48 11.95
C VAL A 575 33.33 2.76 11.13
N ASP A 576 34.50 3.29 10.81
CA ASP A 576 34.66 4.52 10.05
C ASP A 576 35.45 4.24 8.77
N PHE A 577 34.70 3.93 7.73
CA PHE A 577 35.10 3.58 6.37
C PHE A 577 34.09 4.22 5.39
N LYS A 578 34.44 4.29 4.09
CA LYS A 578 33.63 5.01 3.11
C LYS A 578 32.87 4.08 2.15
N GLU A 579 33.51 3.03 1.70
CA GLU A 579 33.01 1.96 0.84
C GLU A 579 33.35 0.60 1.50
N GLY A 580 32.65 -0.46 1.10
CA GLY A 580 32.94 -1.81 1.59
C GLY A 580 32.62 -2.04 3.08
N ASP A 581 33.56 -2.66 3.80
CA ASP A 581 33.40 -3.11 5.19
C ASP A 581 34.44 -2.50 6.17
N ARG A 582 35.55 -1.92 5.67
CA ARG A 582 36.63 -1.36 6.51
C ARG A 582 37.61 -0.45 5.75
N SER A 583 38.21 0.50 6.46
CA SER A 583 39.29 1.35 5.94
C SER A 583 40.67 1.01 6.52
N ALA A 584 41.73 1.31 5.79
CA ALA A 584 43.11 1.18 6.26
C ALA A 584 43.57 2.42 7.05
N VAL A 585 44.18 2.19 8.21
CA VAL A 585 44.67 3.24 9.12
C VAL A 585 46.17 3.45 8.91
N PHE A 586 46.55 4.67 8.54
CA PHE A 586 47.93 5.15 8.46
C PHE A 586 48.26 5.99 9.70
N ASP A 587 49.14 5.47 10.54
CA ASP A 587 49.49 6.00 11.85
C ASP A 587 50.59 7.08 11.84
N GLY A 588 50.98 7.59 10.66
CA GLY A 588 52.13 8.48 10.50
C GLY A 588 53.49 7.79 10.58
N ALA A 589 53.53 6.46 10.63
CA ALA A 589 54.74 5.64 10.51
C ALA A 589 54.62 4.54 9.45
N THR A 590 53.46 4.43 8.80
CA THR A 590 53.14 3.35 7.85
C THR A 590 53.21 3.83 6.41
N LYS A 591 53.89 3.08 5.53
CA LYS A 591 53.89 3.27 4.06
C LYS A 591 54.04 1.93 3.35
N ILE A 592 53.47 1.84 2.16
CA ILE A 592 53.39 0.58 1.39
C ILE A 592 54.08 0.79 0.04
N GLN A 593 55.03 -0.10 -0.28
CA GLN A 593 55.81 -0.07 -1.50
C GLN A 593 55.27 -1.10 -2.49
N TYR A 594 54.79 -0.68 -3.65
CA TYR A 594 54.27 -1.58 -4.69
C TYR A 594 55.22 -1.82 -5.86
N SER A 595 56.25 -0.98 -6.03
CA SER A 595 57.25 -1.20 -7.09
C SER A 595 58.69 -1.11 -6.58
N GLN A 596 59.56 -1.97 -7.15
CA GLN A 596 61.00 -1.94 -6.95
C GLN A 596 61.69 -2.11 -8.29
N ASN A 597 62.83 -1.44 -8.46
CA ASN A 597 63.70 -1.71 -9.59
C ASN A 597 64.43 -3.06 -9.39
N PRO A 598 64.28 -4.07 -10.28
CA PRO A 598 63.54 -4.04 -11.55
C PRO A 598 62.12 -4.64 -11.46
N GLY A 599 61.11 -3.90 -11.92
CA GLY A 599 59.72 -4.35 -12.09
C GLY A 599 58.89 -3.21 -12.70
N PRO A 600 58.06 -3.42 -13.74
CA PRO A 600 57.55 -2.34 -14.59
C PRO A 600 56.44 -1.46 -13.95
N PHE A 601 55.74 -1.97 -12.94
CA PHE A 601 54.63 -1.26 -12.30
C PHE A 601 55.11 0.03 -11.61
N LEU A 602 54.40 1.14 -11.81
CA LEU A 602 54.74 2.50 -11.34
C LEU A 602 56.12 3.05 -11.73
N ILE A 603 56.89 2.39 -12.61
CA ILE A 603 58.18 2.89 -13.12
C ILE A 603 58.29 2.97 -14.64
N ALA A 604 57.38 2.33 -15.36
CA ALA A 604 57.35 2.33 -16.82
C ALA A 604 57.06 3.72 -17.39
N SER A 605 57.49 3.96 -18.63
CA SER A 605 57.10 5.17 -19.35
C SER A 605 55.60 5.20 -19.60
N MET A 606 54.99 6.39 -19.53
CA MET A 606 53.55 6.57 -19.73
C MET A 606 53.24 7.88 -20.44
N SER A 607 52.14 7.89 -21.19
CA SER A 607 51.56 9.09 -21.80
C SER A 607 50.27 9.53 -21.12
N GLN A 608 49.69 8.69 -20.26
CA GLN A 608 48.46 8.97 -19.51
C GLN A 608 48.53 8.26 -18.16
N ARG A 609 47.90 8.85 -17.15
CA ARG A 609 47.81 8.30 -15.80
C ARG A 609 46.65 8.96 -15.05
N SER A 610 45.83 8.16 -14.40
CA SER A 610 44.91 8.64 -13.38
C SER A 610 45.13 7.90 -12.07
N VAL A 611 45.04 8.62 -10.96
CA VAL A 611 45.12 8.06 -9.61
C VAL A 611 43.99 8.66 -8.80
N ALA A 612 43.20 7.82 -8.16
CA ALA A 612 42.03 8.19 -7.38
C ALA A 612 42.08 7.50 -6.01
N MET A 613 41.63 8.15 -4.94
CA MET A 613 41.63 7.57 -3.60
C MET A 613 40.67 8.28 -2.65
N TRP A 614 40.09 7.52 -1.72
CA TRP A 614 39.35 8.03 -0.57
C TRP A 614 40.29 8.23 0.61
N ILE A 615 40.34 9.45 1.16
CA ILE A 615 41.21 9.80 2.30
C ILE A 615 40.44 10.53 3.40
N LYS A 616 40.83 10.27 4.66
CA LYS A 616 40.37 11.01 5.84
C LYS A 616 41.55 11.37 6.73
N PRO A 617 42.23 12.51 6.49
CA PRO A 617 43.41 12.90 7.25
C PRO A 617 43.04 13.21 8.70
N THR A 618 43.86 12.77 9.64
CA THR A 618 43.71 13.12 11.07
C THR A 618 44.52 14.37 11.45
N ALA A 619 45.48 14.76 10.61
CA ALA A 619 46.23 16.00 10.72
C ALA A 619 46.62 16.53 9.34
N LEU A 620 46.54 17.85 9.16
CA LEU A 620 46.96 18.57 7.96
C LEU A 620 48.26 19.35 8.20
N SER A 621 49.26 18.73 8.82
CA SER A 621 50.53 19.36 9.15
C SER A 621 51.69 18.77 8.37
N GLY A 622 52.60 19.63 7.87
CA GLY A 622 53.78 19.19 7.12
C GLY A 622 53.43 18.53 5.78
N ILE A 623 54.42 17.89 5.17
CA ILE A 623 54.26 17.15 3.92
C ILE A 623 53.89 15.69 4.23
N GLN A 624 52.84 15.20 3.61
CA GLN A 624 52.34 13.84 3.76
C GLN A 624 52.01 13.26 2.38
N ASN A 625 52.80 12.30 1.91
CA ASN A 625 52.62 11.74 0.56
C ASN A 625 51.52 10.68 0.57
N LEU A 626 50.56 10.83 -0.33
CA LEU A 626 49.46 9.90 -0.51
C LEU A 626 49.83 8.83 -1.54
N PHE A 627 50.37 9.26 -2.68
CA PHE A 627 50.81 8.38 -3.78
C PHE A 627 52.05 8.96 -4.49
N GLU A 628 52.97 8.08 -4.89
CA GLU A 628 54.09 8.44 -5.78
C GLU A 628 54.48 7.33 -6.78
N GLU A 629 54.81 7.76 -8.01
CA GLU A 629 55.52 6.96 -9.02
C GLU A 629 57.01 7.34 -9.07
N GLY A 630 57.74 7.16 -7.98
CA GLY A 630 59.20 7.16 -7.92
C GLY A 630 59.97 8.28 -8.64
N GLY A 631 61.23 8.00 -8.97
CA GLY A 631 62.03 8.72 -9.96
C GLY A 631 62.74 10.02 -9.54
N GLY A 632 62.29 10.71 -8.50
CA GLY A 632 62.97 11.90 -7.94
C GLY A 632 62.89 13.19 -8.78
N ILE A 633 62.83 13.07 -10.11
CA ILE A 633 62.74 14.19 -11.09
C ILE A 633 61.83 13.87 -12.28
N SER A 634 61.12 12.75 -12.25
CA SER A 634 60.18 12.29 -13.29
C SER A 634 59.18 11.32 -12.68
N GLY A 635 57.88 11.52 -12.90
CA GLY A 635 56.80 10.75 -12.27
C GLY A 635 55.56 11.59 -12.00
N VAL A 636 54.59 10.98 -11.32
CA VAL A 636 53.38 11.62 -10.78
C VAL A 636 53.35 11.46 -9.27
N VAL A 637 53.00 12.53 -8.55
CA VAL A 637 52.84 12.53 -7.08
C VAL A 637 51.52 13.20 -6.72
N LEU A 638 50.85 12.66 -5.71
CA LEU A 638 49.72 13.26 -5.01
C LEU A 638 50.03 13.29 -3.51
N ARG A 639 49.93 14.47 -2.87
CA ARG A 639 50.30 14.67 -1.46
C ARG A 639 49.51 15.76 -0.78
N LEU A 640 49.49 15.75 0.56
CA LEU A 640 49.10 16.89 1.38
C LEU A 640 50.34 17.69 1.80
N ASN A 641 50.22 19.01 1.79
CA ASN A 641 51.25 19.93 2.31
C ASN A 641 50.57 21.02 3.14
N GLY A 642 50.55 20.82 4.46
CA GLY A 642 49.71 21.63 5.33
C GLY A 642 48.23 21.45 4.96
N THR A 643 47.51 22.55 4.78
CA THR A 643 46.08 22.59 4.42
C THR A 643 45.82 22.47 2.92
N ASN A 644 46.82 22.13 2.12
CA ASN A 644 46.69 22.03 0.66
C ASN A 644 46.87 20.60 0.17
N LEU A 645 46.09 20.23 -0.85
CA LEU A 645 46.32 19.07 -1.69
C LEU A 645 47.20 19.51 -2.87
N GLU A 646 48.29 18.79 -3.10
CA GLU A 646 49.27 19.10 -4.15
C GLU A 646 49.46 17.90 -5.08
N SER A 647 49.62 18.19 -6.38
CA SER A 647 50.00 17.19 -7.37
C SER A 647 51.05 17.73 -8.34
N ILE A 648 51.90 16.85 -8.86
CA ILE A 648 52.87 17.19 -9.91
C ILE A 648 52.98 16.09 -10.94
N VAL A 649 53.05 16.48 -12.21
CA VAL A 649 53.44 15.63 -13.33
C VAL A 649 54.75 16.18 -13.89
N ARG A 650 55.80 15.35 -13.97
CA ARG A 650 57.06 15.80 -14.57
C ARG A 650 57.82 14.71 -15.28
N ASN A 651 58.65 15.11 -16.25
CA ASN A 651 59.51 14.20 -17.00
C ASN A 651 61.01 14.49 -16.85
N SER A 652 61.37 15.64 -16.27
CA SER A 652 62.72 16.05 -15.94
C SER A 652 62.71 17.14 -14.87
N ALA A 653 63.89 17.53 -14.36
CA ALA A 653 64.02 18.60 -13.37
C ALA A 653 63.51 19.99 -13.83
N THR A 654 63.33 20.20 -15.15
CA THR A 654 62.96 21.50 -15.73
C THR A 654 61.61 21.50 -16.45
N VAL A 655 61.02 20.33 -16.71
CA VAL A 655 59.75 20.19 -17.42
C VAL A 655 58.76 19.49 -16.49
N SER A 656 57.91 20.29 -15.88
CA SER A 656 56.92 19.87 -14.89
C SER A 656 55.70 20.76 -14.90
N ASP A 657 54.56 20.19 -14.51
CA ASP A 657 53.33 20.92 -14.24
C ASP A 657 52.80 20.52 -12.86
N SER A 658 52.43 21.49 -12.03
CA SER A 658 52.09 21.25 -10.61
C SER A 658 50.91 22.08 -10.15
N HIS A 659 50.07 21.48 -9.33
CA HIS A 659 48.92 22.12 -8.70
C HIS A 659 49.04 22.10 -7.18
N SER A 660 48.45 23.11 -6.55
CA SER A 660 48.26 23.23 -5.11
C SER A 660 46.91 23.87 -4.87
N VAL A 661 45.98 23.14 -4.27
CA VAL A 661 44.61 23.58 -3.99
C VAL A 661 44.32 23.43 -2.50
N ALA A 662 43.43 24.25 -1.95
CA ALA A 662 43.01 24.09 -0.56
C ALA A 662 42.29 22.75 -0.38
N PHE A 663 42.68 21.98 0.63
CA PHE A 663 42.00 20.74 1.01
C PHE A 663 40.93 21.04 2.08
N PRO A 664 39.71 20.50 1.98
CA PRO A 664 38.70 20.67 3.02
C PRO A 664 39.18 20.15 4.37
N ASN A 665 38.98 20.92 5.44
CA ASN A 665 39.41 20.57 6.79
C ASN A 665 38.20 20.53 7.74
N ASP A 666 37.22 19.72 7.37
CA ASP A 666 35.99 19.45 8.10
C ASP A 666 36.07 18.15 8.93
N GLY A 667 37.08 17.31 8.66
CA GLY A 667 37.29 16.04 9.36
C GLY A 667 36.53 14.87 8.74
N ASP A 668 35.97 15.06 7.54
CA ASP A 668 35.24 14.04 6.80
C ASP A 668 36.12 13.33 5.75
N TRP A 669 35.54 12.30 5.13
CA TRP A 669 36.14 11.60 4.00
C TRP A 669 36.08 12.47 2.74
N HIS A 670 37.19 12.54 2.00
CA HIS A 670 37.23 13.18 0.68
C HIS A 670 37.82 12.26 -0.38
N HIS A 671 37.20 12.27 -1.55
CA HIS A 671 37.72 11.56 -2.72
C HIS A 671 38.64 12.51 -3.48
N VAL A 672 39.91 12.14 -3.64
CA VAL A 672 40.91 12.95 -4.34
C VAL A 672 41.44 12.22 -5.56
N ALA A 673 41.58 12.94 -6.67
CA ALA A 673 42.11 12.34 -7.89
C ALA A 673 43.04 13.27 -8.67
N VAL A 674 44.08 12.70 -9.28
CA VAL A 674 44.94 13.37 -10.26
C VAL A 674 44.75 12.71 -11.62
N VAL A 675 44.56 13.52 -12.66
CA VAL A 675 44.39 13.07 -14.05
C VAL A 675 45.45 13.72 -14.93
N TYR A 676 46.28 12.89 -15.56
CA TYR A 676 47.31 13.30 -16.51
C TYR A 676 47.02 12.71 -17.90
N ASN A 677 46.96 13.59 -18.91
CA ASN A 677 46.81 13.22 -20.31
C ASN A 677 47.85 13.93 -21.18
N GLY A 678 48.92 13.25 -21.55
CA GLY A 678 50.00 13.76 -22.37
C GLY A 678 49.59 14.08 -23.82
N GLY A 679 48.51 13.48 -24.33
CA GLY A 679 47.97 13.77 -25.66
C GLY A 679 47.36 15.18 -25.75
N SER A 680 46.69 15.62 -24.69
CA SER A 680 46.15 16.98 -24.52
C SER A 680 47.05 17.89 -23.68
N THR A 681 48.23 17.40 -23.30
CA THR A 681 49.15 18.02 -22.33
C THR A 681 48.45 18.51 -21.06
N SER A 682 47.40 17.81 -20.61
CA SER A 682 46.57 18.24 -19.49
C SER A 682 46.95 17.55 -18.19
N HIS A 683 46.87 18.31 -17.11
CA HIS A 683 47.01 17.86 -15.73
C HIS A 683 45.86 18.48 -14.95
N SER A 684 45.11 17.65 -14.22
CA SER A 684 43.97 18.08 -13.42
C SER A 684 44.01 17.44 -12.04
N LEU A 685 43.55 18.17 -11.04
CA LEU A 685 43.42 17.74 -9.65
C LEU A 685 41.96 17.91 -9.23
N TYR A 686 41.38 16.87 -8.66
CA TYR A 686 39.98 16.79 -8.25
C TYR A 686 39.85 16.56 -6.76
N ILE A 687 38.82 17.15 -6.17
CA ILE A 687 38.34 16.91 -4.81
C ILE A 687 36.83 16.70 -4.90
N ASP A 688 36.35 15.57 -4.38
CA ASP A 688 34.94 15.17 -4.37
C ASP A 688 34.27 15.32 -5.74
N GLY A 689 34.98 14.85 -6.79
CA GLY A 689 34.45 14.81 -8.16
C GLY A 689 34.54 16.15 -8.89
N VAL A 690 34.87 17.23 -8.18
CA VAL A 690 35.00 18.58 -8.73
C VAL A 690 36.46 18.85 -9.11
N SER A 691 36.69 19.33 -10.33
CA SER A 691 38.02 19.77 -10.80
C SER A 691 38.49 21.00 -10.02
N ALA A 692 39.27 20.79 -8.96
CA ALA A 692 39.82 21.84 -8.10
C ALA A 692 40.92 22.66 -8.79
N ALA A 693 41.70 22.06 -9.69
CA ALA A 693 42.65 22.76 -10.55
C ALA A 693 42.88 21.99 -11.86
N SER A 694 43.13 22.70 -12.95
CA SER A 694 43.63 22.09 -14.19
C SER A 694 44.50 23.05 -15.01
N SER A 695 45.34 22.47 -15.85
CA SER A 695 46.19 23.17 -16.81
C SER A 695 46.42 22.31 -18.06
N SER A 696 46.91 22.96 -19.12
CA SER A 696 47.33 22.32 -20.37
C SER A 696 48.85 22.44 -20.58
N ALA A 697 49.64 22.38 -19.50
CA ALA A 697 51.09 22.57 -19.49
C ALA A 697 51.89 21.31 -19.10
N ALA A 698 51.23 20.16 -18.98
CA ALA A 698 51.87 18.91 -18.62
C ALA A 698 52.80 18.42 -19.74
N PRO A 699 53.88 17.68 -19.42
CA PRO A 699 54.72 17.05 -20.45
C PRO A 699 53.89 16.09 -21.32
N SER A 700 54.28 15.88 -22.58
CA SER A 700 53.56 14.93 -23.46
C SER A 700 53.79 13.45 -23.13
N SER A 701 54.83 13.16 -22.35
CA SER A 701 55.10 11.83 -21.78
C SER A 701 56.00 11.94 -20.54
N VAL A 702 55.87 10.95 -19.66
CA VAL A 702 56.78 10.71 -18.53
C VAL A 702 57.62 9.47 -18.85
N PRO A 703 58.97 9.56 -18.86
CA PRO A 703 59.85 8.46 -19.19
C PRO A 703 59.95 7.44 -18.05
N THR A 704 60.48 6.26 -18.38
CA THR A 704 60.88 5.26 -17.38
C THR A 704 61.83 5.88 -16.36
N HIS A 705 61.62 5.58 -15.08
CA HIS A 705 62.43 6.13 -13.99
C HIS A 705 62.91 5.05 -13.01
N ILE A 706 63.87 5.38 -12.14
CA ILE A 706 64.67 4.41 -11.37
C ILE A 706 64.32 4.33 -9.87
N GLY A 707 63.32 5.10 -9.42
CA GLY A 707 62.86 5.09 -8.02
C GLY A 707 61.81 4.02 -7.75
N SER A 708 61.52 3.79 -6.47
CA SER A 708 60.41 2.94 -6.03
C SER A 708 59.15 3.81 -5.88
N GLY A 709 57.99 3.29 -6.27
CA GLY A 709 56.68 3.93 -6.07
C GLY A 709 55.84 3.23 -5.00
N GLY A 710 54.83 3.91 -4.49
CA GLY A 710 53.96 3.40 -3.43
C GLY A 710 52.96 4.41 -2.88
N ILE A 711 52.31 4.03 -1.78
CA ILE A 711 51.30 4.83 -1.07
C ILE A 711 51.67 5.10 0.38
N GLY A 712 51.12 6.19 0.94
CA GLY A 712 51.23 6.56 2.35
C GLY A 712 52.60 7.09 2.81
N GLY A 713 53.56 7.30 1.90
CA GLY A 713 54.83 7.94 2.22
C GLY A 713 55.85 7.92 1.07
N VAL A 714 56.98 8.60 1.26
CA VAL A 714 58.10 8.60 0.30
C VAL A 714 58.87 7.28 0.41
N GLN A 715 59.04 6.55 -0.67
CA GLN A 715 59.79 5.29 -0.68
C GLN A 715 61.30 5.51 -0.71
N LYS A 716 61.77 6.41 -1.59
CA LYS A 716 63.18 6.83 -1.65
C LYS A 716 63.32 8.33 -1.87
N LYS A 717 62.69 8.81 -2.94
CA LYS A 717 62.68 10.22 -3.33
C LYS A 717 61.49 10.47 -4.25
N ASP A 718 60.57 11.33 -3.84
CA ASP A 718 59.38 11.63 -4.63
C ASP A 718 59.70 12.56 -5.83
N SER A 719 58.74 12.74 -6.73
CA SER A 719 58.93 13.63 -7.88
C SER A 719 59.04 15.12 -7.52
N TYR A 720 58.71 15.58 -6.32
CA TYR A 720 59.09 16.93 -5.87
C TYR A 720 60.57 17.03 -5.49
N GLY A 721 61.21 15.88 -5.29
CA GLY A 721 62.59 15.74 -4.89
C GLY A 721 62.77 15.55 -3.39
N GLU A 722 61.69 15.28 -2.65
CA GLU A 722 61.74 15.10 -1.21
C GLU A 722 62.24 13.72 -0.82
N THR A 723 63.01 13.68 0.27
CA THR A 723 63.67 12.45 0.78
C THR A 723 63.28 12.11 2.22
N ALA A 724 62.55 13.01 2.89
CA ALA A 724 61.97 12.74 4.19
C ALA A 724 60.82 11.73 4.05
N ASN A 725 60.63 10.87 5.05
CA ASN A 725 59.66 9.77 4.94
C ASN A 725 58.20 10.23 4.78
N ASN A 726 57.87 11.49 5.13
CA ASN A 726 56.60 12.18 4.85
C ASN A 726 55.37 11.26 4.87
N PHE A 727 55.19 10.54 5.98
CA PHE A 727 54.14 9.55 6.13
C PHE A 727 52.77 10.21 6.16
N TYR A 728 51.79 9.57 5.55
CA TYR A 728 50.39 9.93 5.71
C TYR A 728 49.90 9.57 7.13
N THR A 729 49.10 10.46 7.71
CA THR A 729 48.45 10.26 9.01
C THR A 729 46.94 10.44 8.85
N GLY A 730 46.19 9.35 8.87
CA GLY A 730 44.77 9.33 8.52
C GLY A 730 44.26 7.95 8.16
N LYS A 731 43.13 7.90 7.46
CA LYS A 731 42.55 6.67 6.92
C LYS A 731 42.49 6.74 5.41
N MET A 732 42.67 5.60 4.74
CA MET A 732 42.41 5.43 3.32
C MET A 732 41.46 4.26 3.12
N ASP A 733 40.47 4.43 2.26
CA ASP A 733 39.41 3.45 2.07
C ASP A 733 39.55 2.67 0.75
N ALA A 734 39.86 3.40 -0.33
CA ALA A 734 40.26 2.83 -1.59
C ALA A 734 41.38 3.66 -2.23
N ALA A 735 42.26 3.03 -2.99
CA ALA A 735 43.23 3.70 -3.85
C ALA A 735 43.38 2.95 -5.18
N VAL A 736 43.26 3.68 -6.28
CA VAL A 736 43.16 3.11 -7.63
C VAL A 736 44.13 3.81 -8.58
N VAL A 737 44.75 3.02 -9.46
CA VAL A 737 45.65 3.52 -10.51
C VAL A 737 45.14 3.06 -11.86
N TYR A 738 44.99 4.00 -12.80
CA TYR A 738 44.56 3.75 -14.18
C TYR A 738 45.71 4.07 -15.15
N ASP A 739 45.79 3.38 -16.29
CA ASP A 739 46.76 3.66 -17.36
C ASP A 739 46.21 4.57 -18.48
N PHE A 740 44.98 5.08 -18.30
CA PHE A 740 44.35 6.10 -19.13
C PHE A 740 43.96 7.32 -18.29
N ALA A 741 43.51 8.38 -18.97
CA ALA A 741 43.05 9.61 -18.32
C ALA A 741 41.52 9.57 -18.14
N LEU A 742 41.05 9.58 -16.89
CA LEU A 742 39.62 9.62 -16.55
C LEU A 742 38.95 10.91 -17.06
N SER A 743 37.71 10.79 -17.55
CA SER A 743 36.81 11.93 -17.75
C SER A 743 36.31 12.49 -16.41
N ALA A 744 35.72 13.69 -16.39
CA ALA A 744 35.14 14.25 -15.16
C ALA A 744 34.04 13.33 -14.56
N ALA A 745 33.19 12.75 -15.42
CA ALA A 745 32.19 11.77 -15.00
C ALA A 745 32.86 10.50 -14.43
N GLN A 746 33.93 10.02 -15.07
CA GLN A 746 34.66 8.86 -14.57
C GLN A 746 35.39 9.11 -13.23
N VAL A 747 35.75 10.36 -12.92
CA VAL A 747 36.27 10.75 -11.60
C VAL A 747 35.18 10.78 -10.53
N ILE A 748 33.95 11.16 -10.91
CA ILE A 748 32.78 11.10 -10.01
C ILE A 748 32.44 9.63 -9.73
N THR A 749 32.38 8.79 -10.77
CA THR A 749 32.09 7.36 -10.61
C THR A 749 33.20 6.62 -9.87
N SER A 750 34.48 6.99 -10.03
CA SER A 750 35.60 6.32 -9.33
C SER A 750 35.63 6.56 -7.82
N GLY A 751 34.87 7.54 -7.32
CA GLY A 751 34.72 7.79 -5.89
C GLY A 751 33.30 7.56 -5.39
N CYS A 752 32.42 6.96 -6.19
CA CYS A 752 31.01 6.77 -5.84
C CYS A 752 30.35 8.07 -5.28
N LEU A 753 30.69 9.20 -5.91
CA LEU A 753 30.26 10.54 -5.49
C LEU A 753 28.93 10.93 -6.14
N PRO A 754 28.05 11.67 -5.43
CA PRO A 754 26.89 12.28 -6.05
C PRO A 754 27.33 13.31 -7.10
N ASP A 755 26.66 13.36 -8.25
CA ASP A 755 26.92 14.39 -9.26
C ASP A 755 26.71 15.79 -8.65
N PRO A 756 27.74 16.67 -8.64
CA PRO A 756 27.63 18.00 -8.07
C PRO A 756 26.71 18.96 -8.86
N ASN A 757 26.20 18.56 -10.03
CA ASN A 757 25.16 19.29 -10.77
C ASN A 757 24.00 18.36 -11.15
N PRO A 758 23.10 18.01 -10.23
CA PRO A 758 21.87 17.31 -10.60
C PRO A 758 21.02 18.29 -11.42
N SER A 759 20.98 18.10 -12.74
CA SER A 759 20.02 18.82 -13.56
C SER A 759 18.62 18.34 -13.18
N GLU A 760 17.77 19.24 -12.65
CA GLU A 760 16.34 18.98 -12.50
C GLU A 760 15.78 18.65 -13.88
N CYS A 761 15.55 17.36 -14.12
CA CYS A 761 15.09 16.88 -15.40
C CYS A 761 13.56 16.75 -15.39
N THR A 762 12.91 17.24 -16.45
CA THR A 762 11.47 17.04 -16.63
C THR A 762 11.26 15.83 -17.55
N TYR A 763 10.67 14.76 -17.00
CA TYR A 763 10.27 13.60 -17.78
C TYR A 763 8.99 13.90 -18.57
N ALA A 764 8.98 13.48 -19.83
CA ALA A 764 7.79 13.48 -20.67
C ALA A 764 7.62 12.10 -21.30
N VAL A 765 6.38 11.61 -21.36
CA VAL A 765 6.04 10.41 -22.14
C VAL A 765 6.27 10.74 -23.62
N ILE A 766 7.24 10.07 -24.23
CA ILE A 766 7.54 10.16 -25.66
C ILE A 766 6.59 9.26 -26.44
N ASN A 767 6.32 8.06 -25.92
CA ASN A 767 5.42 7.10 -26.54
C ASN A 767 4.86 6.12 -25.50
N SER A 768 3.64 5.64 -25.73
CA SER A 768 2.99 4.62 -24.91
C SER A 768 2.17 3.72 -25.83
N GLU A 769 2.39 2.41 -25.74
CA GLU A 769 1.77 1.41 -26.61
C GLU A 769 1.27 0.23 -25.78
N ASP A 770 -0.05 0.12 -25.69
CA ASP A 770 -0.79 -1.05 -25.18
C ASP A 770 -0.99 -2.13 -26.25
N PHE A 771 -0.48 -1.87 -27.46
CA PHE A 771 -0.67 -2.67 -28.66
C PHE A 771 -2.13 -3.00 -29.01
N GLU A 772 -3.16 -2.33 -28.51
CA GLU A 772 -4.55 -2.66 -28.85
C GLU A 772 -4.95 -2.11 -30.22
N SER A 773 -4.34 -1.01 -30.63
CA SER A 773 -4.63 -0.32 -31.90
C SER A 773 -3.66 -0.68 -33.04
N GLY A 774 -2.58 -1.43 -32.76
CA GLY A 774 -1.58 -1.82 -33.75
C GLY A 774 -0.20 -1.96 -33.14
N TRP A 775 0.84 -1.73 -33.96
CA TRP A 775 2.23 -1.71 -33.51
C TRP A 775 2.72 -0.31 -33.11
N GLY A 776 1.93 0.74 -33.40
CA GLY A 776 2.31 2.11 -33.13
C GLY A 776 3.64 2.49 -33.76
N VAL A 777 4.58 2.95 -32.93
CA VAL A 777 5.95 3.31 -33.33
C VAL A 777 6.88 2.10 -33.54
N TRP A 778 6.40 0.89 -33.24
CA TRP A 778 7.17 -0.33 -33.33
C TRP A 778 6.96 -1.05 -34.67
N SER A 779 7.92 -1.91 -34.99
CA SER A 779 7.83 -2.81 -36.14
C SER A 779 8.45 -4.17 -35.77
N GLY A 780 7.76 -5.24 -36.15
CA GLY A 780 8.26 -6.61 -35.96
C GLY A 780 9.33 -6.97 -36.99
N GLY A 781 10.34 -7.72 -36.57
CA GLY A 781 11.46 -8.16 -37.40
C GLY A 781 11.13 -9.23 -38.43
N GLY A 782 9.91 -9.81 -38.41
CA GLY A 782 9.48 -10.83 -39.37
C GLY A 782 8.67 -11.94 -38.73
N SER A 783 8.95 -13.19 -39.09
CA SER A 783 8.14 -14.37 -38.69
C SER A 783 8.18 -14.69 -37.20
N ASP A 784 9.18 -14.18 -36.49
CA ASP A 784 9.42 -14.48 -35.08
C ASP A 784 9.01 -13.34 -34.13
N ALA A 785 8.45 -12.26 -34.68
CA ALA A 785 7.76 -11.22 -33.93
C ALA A 785 6.30 -11.14 -34.39
N ARG A 786 5.33 -11.31 -33.49
CA ARG A 786 3.91 -11.24 -33.87
C ARG A 786 3.05 -10.51 -32.83
N ARG A 787 2.00 -9.88 -33.34
CA ARG A 787 0.86 -9.36 -32.58
C ARG A 787 -0.38 -10.16 -32.95
N SER A 788 -1.04 -10.81 -32.01
CA SER A 788 -2.19 -11.69 -32.29
C SER A 788 -3.15 -11.78 -31.12
N SER A 789 -4.45 -11.74 -31.41
CA SER A 789 -5.50 -12.01 -30.40
C SER A 789 -5.48 -13.44 -29.89
N SER A 790 -4.76 -14.36 -30.56
CA SER A 790 -4.53 -15.71 -30.04
C SER A 790 -3.59 -15.74 -28.83
N ASP A 791 -2.87 -14.64 -28.57
CA ASP A 791 -1.97 -14.49 -27.44
C ASP A 791 -2.62 -13.69 -26.28
N ALA A 792 -3.93 -13.42 -26.32
CA ALA A 792 -4.65 -12.60 -25.34
C ALA A 792 -4.52 -13.07 -23.88
N ALA A 793 -4.31 -14.37 -23.65
CA ALA A 793 -4.07 -14.89 -22.29
C ALA A 793 -2.72 -14.43 -21.69
N TYR A 794 -1.83 -13.87 -22.52
CA TYR A 794 -0.53 -13.33 -22.15
C TYR A 794 -0.43 -11.83 -22.44
N ALA A 795 -1.55 -11.16 -22.70
CA ALA A 795 -1.59 -9.71 -22.66
C ALA A 795 -1.73 -9.25 -21.20
N ASN A 796 -1.06 -8.15 -20.85
CA ASN A 796 -1.17 -7.51 -19.54
C ASN A 796 -2.41 -6.62 -19.48
N SER A 797 -2.70 -5.93 -20.58
CA SER A 797 -3.93 -5.18 -20.78
C SER A 797 -4.57 -5.58 -22.11
N GLY A 798 -5.89 -5.46 -22.21
CA GLY A 798 -6.59 -5.71 -23.48
C GLY A 798 -6.51 -7.15 -24.02
N THR A 799 -6.27 -7.28 -25.32
CA THR A 799 -6.35 -8.53 -26.12
C THR A 799 -5.04 -8.85 -26.86
N TYR A 800 -4.16 -7.88 -27.07
CA TYR A 800 -3.00 -7.98 -27.95
C TYR A 800 -1.72 -7.60 -27.22
N CYS A 801 -0.74 -8.48 -27.26
CA CYS A 801 0.65 -8.19 -26.87
C CYS A 801 1.61 -8.57 -28.02
N ILE A 802 2.89 -8.24 -27.87
CA ILE A 802 3.94 -8.65 -28.83
C ILE A 802 4.62 -9.93 -28.33
N ARG A 803 4.61 -10.97 -29.15
CA ARG A 803 5.36 -12.20 -28.89
C ARG A 803 6.64 -12.27 -29.72
N LEU A 804 7.78 -12.39 -29.06
CA LEU A 804 9.10 -12.71 -29.63
C LEU A 804 9.46 -14.17 -29.35
N ARG A 805 10.30 -14.79 -30.20
CA ARG A 805 10.69 -16.20 -30.09
C ARG A 805 11.91 -16.55 -30.94
N ASP A 806 12.58 -17.67 -30.64
CA ASP A 806 13.79 -18.12 -31.38
C ASP A 806 14.93 -17.07 -31.30
N ASN A 807 16.14 -17.44 -31.74
CA ASN A 807 17.29 -16.52 -31.84
C ASN A 807 17.60 -16.24 -33.32
N THR A 808 16.61 -15.69 -34.03
CA THR A 808 16.80 -15.26 -35.42
C THR A 808 16.89 -13.74 -35.51
N SER A 809 17.39 -13.24 -36.63
CA SER A 809 17.35 -11.80 -36.93
C SER A 809 15.92 -11.23 -37.00
N THR A 810 14.89 -12.07 -36.99
CA THR A 810 13.48 -11.65 -37.03
C THR A 810 12.79 -11.69 -35.65
N SER A 811 13.50 -12.17 -34.62
CA SER A 811 13.05 -12.24 -33.21
C SER A 811 13.20 -10.88 -32.51
N VAL A 812 12.71 -9.83 -33.16
CA VAL A 812 12.87 -8.45 -32.68
C VAL A 812 11.60 -7.66 -32.85
N MET A 813 11.36 -6.73 -31.94
CA MET A 813 10.52 -5.56 -32.21
C MET A 813 11.40 -4.32 -32.08
N THR A 814 11.37 -3.45 -33.07
CA THR A 814 12.25 -2.27 -33.13
C THR A 814 11.42 -1.05 -33.48
N THR A 815 11.69 0.06 -32.80
CA THR A 815 11.06 1.33 -33.11
C THR A 815 11.50 1.86 -34.48
N PHE A 816 10.70 2.72 -35.08
CA PHE A 816 11.22 3.61 -36.13
C PHE A 816 12.27 4.58 -35.56
N ASN A 817 12.96 5.31 -36.44
CA ASN A 817 13.90 6.35 -36.02
C ASN A 817 13.16 7.43 -35.21
N PHE A 818 13.62 7.65 -33.99
CA PHE A 818 13.19 8.73 -33.11
C PHE A 818 14.22 9.85 -33.08
N ASP A 819 13.74 11.10 -33.14
CA ASP A 819 14.57 12.23 -32.77
C ASP A 819 14.58 12.40 -31.25
N MET A 820 15.65 11.92 -30.64
CA MET A 820 15.84 11.94 -29.20
C MET A 820 16.90 12.96 -28.76
N THR A 821 17.35 13.84 -29.66
CA THR A 821 18.47 14.77 -29.39
C THR A 821 18.20 15.76 -28.26
N SER A 822 16.93 15.98 -27.91
CA SER A 822 16.51 16.86 -26.80
C SER A 822 16.51 16.17 -25.43
N TYR A 823 16.75 14.86 -25.37
CA TYR A 823 16.68 14.09 -24.13
C TYR A 823 18.09 13.70 -23.67
N GLU A 824 18.30 13.77 -22.36
CA GLU A 824 19.55 13.39 -21.71
C GLU A 824 19.47 11.97 -21.15
N GLU A 825 18.26 11.48 -20.91
CA GLU A 825 17.96 10.14 -20.42
C GLU A 825 16.62 9.66 -20.98
N LEU A 826 16.49 8.35 -21.20
CA LEU A 826 15.23 7.68 -21.51
C LEU A 826 14.90 6.68 -20.42
N THR A 827 13.61 6.47 -20.18
CA THR A 827 13.12 5.41 -19.29
C THR A 827 12.12 4.56 -20.06
N ILE A 828 12.33 3.24 -20.09
CA ILE A 828 11.50 2.29 -20.82
C ILE A 828 10.77 1.41 -19.81
N ASP A 829 9.49 1.71 -19.57
CA ASP A 829 8.60 0.88 -18.77
C ASP A 829 7.93 -0.16 -19.67
N PHE A 830 7.83 -1.41 -19.24
CA PHE A 830 7.12 -2.44 -20.00
C PHE A 830 6.70 -3.63 -19.14
N SER A 831 5.70 -4.36 -19.60
CA SER A 831 5.29 -5.65 -19.06
C SER A 831 5.87 -6.79 -19.87
N TYR A 832 6.30 -7.87 -19.21
CA TYR A 832 6.72 -9.08 -19.92
C TYR A 832 6.27 -10.39 -19.25
N TYR A 833 6.18 -11.46 -20.06
CA TYR A 833 5.90 -12.81 -19.62
C TYR A 833 6.71 -13.80 -20.43
N CYS A 834 7.55 -14.58 -19.76
CA CYS A 834 8.41 -15.58 -20.38
C CYS A 834 7.80 -16.97 -20.25
N ARG A 835 7.95 -17.78 -21.30
CA ARG A 835 7.54 -19.19 -21.29
C ARG A 835 8.57 -20.06 -21.97
N SER A 836 8.92 -21.15 -21.30
CA SER A 836 9.84 -22.19 -21.79
C SER A 836 11.26 -21.67 -22.11
N MET A 837 11.66 -20.54 -21.51
CA MET A 837 13.04 -20.09 -21.43
C MET A 837 13.74 -20.89 -20.31
N ASP A 838 13.99 -22.19 -20.52
CA ASP A 838 14.40 -23.18 -19.52
C ASP A 838 15.91 -23.54 -19.57
N ASN A 839 16.71 -22.78 -20.34
CA ASN A 839 18.15 -22.97 -20.49
C ASN A 839 18.94 -21.71 -20.10
N ASN A 840 20.13 -21.87 -19.53
CA ASN A 840 21.00 -20.78 -19.06
C ASN A 840 21.51 -19.83 -20.16
N ASN A 841 21.27 -20.15 -21.44
CA ASN A 841 21.61 -19.29 -22.57
C ASN A 841 20.36 -18.73 -23.25
N GLU A 842 19.19 -18.84 -22.62
CA GLU A 842 17.94 -18.29 -23.11
C GLU A 842 17.61 -17.00 -22.38
N ASP A 843 17.63 -15.90 -23.11
CA ASP A 843 17.43 -14.56 -22.58
C ASP A 843 16.55 -13.71 -23.50
N PHE A 844 16.26 -12.49 -23.06
CA PHE A 844 15.93 -11.42 -23.98
C PHE A 844 16.62 -10.14 -23.58
N TRP A 845 16.78 -9.25 -24.57
CA TRP A 845 17.53 -8.01 -24.42
C TRP A 845 16.68 -6.81 -24.77
N LEU A 846 16.95 -5.72 -24.06
CA LEU A 846 16.63 -4.37 -24.50
C LEU A 846 17.91 -3.77 -25.09
N GLN A 847 17.81 -3.27 -26.31
CA GLN A 847 18.94 -2.74 -27.06
C GLN A 847 18.63 -1.35 -27.58
N ILE A 848 19.66 -0.52 -27.71
CA ILE A 848 19.57 0.83 -28.27
C ILE A 848 20.56 1.01 -29.42
N SER A 849 20.16 1.79 -30.41
CA SER A 849 20.97 2.22 -31.54
C SER A 849 20.90 3.74 -31.66
N THR A 850 22.05 4.41 -31.74
CA THR A 850 22.13 5.85 -32.00
C THR A 850 22.58 6.18 -33.43
N ASP A 851 22.71 5.18 -34.31
CA ASP A 851 23.20 5.34 -35.69
C ASP A 851 22.18 4.92 -36.77
N GLY A 852 20.88 4.93 -36.42
CA GLY A 852 19.80 4.59 -37.36
C GLY A 852 19.66 3.09 -37.63
N GLY A 853 20.14 2.26 -36.71
CA GLY A 853 19.98 0.82 -36.71
C GLY A 853 21.13 0.05 -37.33
N ALA A 854 22.27 0.71 -37.59
CA ALA A 854 23.44 0.04 -38.12
C ALA A 854 24.14 -0.80 -37.05
N ASN A 855 24.17 -0.33 -35.79
CA ASN A 855 24.67 -1.08 -34.64
C ASN A 855 23.72 -0.94 -33.44
N PHE A 856 23.49 -2.05 -32.73
CA PHE A 856 22.70 -2.07 -31.49
C PHE A 856 23.59 -2.49 -30.33
N THR A 857 23.51 -1.74 -29.23
CA THR A 857 24.15 -2.03 -27.96
C THR A 857 23.10 -2.57 -27.00
N THR A 858 23.38 -3.68 -26.31
CA THR A 858 22.53 -4.17 -25.23
C THR A 858 22.60 -3.21 -24.04
N VAL A 859 21.43 -2.81 -23.56
CA VAL A 859 21.25 -1.95 -22.39
C VAL A 859 20.98 -2.80 -21.17
N GLU A 860 20.09 -3.79 -21.31
CA GLU A 860 19.70 -4.70 -20.25
C GLU A 860 19.41 -6.09 -20.82
N GLU A 861 19.64 -7.11 -20.00
CA GLU A 861 19.47 -8.54 -20.31
C GLU A 861 18.66 -9.23 -19.21
N TRP A 862 17.67 -10.02 -19.59
CA TRP A 862 16.87 -10.81 -18.65
C TRP A 862 17.09 -12.29 -18.87
N ASN A 863 17.47 -13.00 -17.81
CA ASN A 863 17.74 -14.43 -17.81
C ASN A 863 16.91 -15.19 -16.74
N GLN A 864 16.73 -16.49 -16.94
CA GLN A 864 15.93 -17.31 -16.03
C GLN A 864 16.67 -17.58 -14.72
N SER A 865 15.97 -17.36 -13.58
CA SER A 865 16.44 -17.53 -12.19
C SER A 865 17.22 -16.36 -11.59
N ASP A 866 17.47 -15.31 -12.37
CA ASP A 866 17.92 -14.01 -11.86
C ASP A 866 16.73 -13.03 -11.90
N GLU A 867 16.33 -12.59 -13.09
CA GLU A 867 15.27 -11.58 -13.22
C GLU A 867 13.86 -12.18 -13.37
N PHE A 868 13.71 -13.41 -13.89
CA PHE A 868 12.39 -14.01 -14.05
C PHE A 868 12.34 -15.53 -13.82
N VAL A 869 11.13 -16.03 -13.53
CA VAL A 869 10.77 -17.44 -13.67
C VAL A 869 9.67 -17.61 -14.72
N ASN A 870 9.70 -18.75 -15.43
CA ASN A 870 8.73 -18.99 -16.50
C ASN A 870 7.29 -19.06 -15.98
N ASN A 871 6.37 -18.61 -16.84
CA ASN A 871 4.93 -18.58 -16.62
C ASN A 871 4.46 -17.57 -15.55
N GLN A 872 5.27 -16.54 -15.29
CA GLN A 872 4.91 -15.40 -14.45
C GLN A 872 5.00 -14.09 -15.23
N ARG A 873 4.21 -13.11 -14.79
CA ARG A 873 4.14 -11.77 -15.35
C ARG A 873 5.03 -10.84 -14.54
N TYR A 874 5.78 -10.01 -15.23
CA TYR A 874 6.64 -8.99 -14.65
C TYR A 874 6.35 -7.63 -15.29
N ASN A 875 6.62 -6.57 -14.56
CA ASN A 875 6.70 -5.22 -15.08
C ASN A 875 8.07 -4.68 -14.72
N ASP A 876 8.76 -4.07 -15.67
CA ASP A 876 10.12 -3.61 -15.48
C ASP A 876 10.32 -2.22 -16.09
N GLN A 877 11.41 -1.57 -15.66
CA GLN A 877 11.78 -0.24 -16.07
C GLN A 877 13.29 -0.17 -16.30
N VAL A 878 13.71 0.21 -17.51
CA VAL A 878 15.13 0.43 -17.81
C VAL A 878 15.42 1.89 -18.05
N VAL A 879 16.41 2.42 -17.33
CA VAL A 879 16.93 3.78 -17.51
C VAL A 879 18.13 3.73 -18.46
N ILE A 880 18.08 4.54 -19.52
CA ILE A 880 19.10 4.61 -20.56
C ILE A 880 19.69 6.02 -20.53
N PRO A 881 20.98 6.21 -20.21
CA PRO A 881 21.62 7.51 -20.31
C PRO A 881 21.95 7.87 -21.77
N GLY A 882 21.88 9.15 -22.11
CA GLY A 882 22.29 9.70 -23.40
C GLY A 882 23.81 9.79 -23.58
N PRO A 883 24.29 10.46 -24.64
CA PRO A 883 23.52 11.27 -25.59
C PRO A 883 22.81 10.44 -26.67
N PHE A 884 21.63 10.89 -27.08
CA PHE A 884 20.88 10.30 -28.19
C PHE A 884 20.97 11.12 -29.47
N THR A 885 20.54 10.54 -30.58
CA THR A 885 20.59 11.16 -31.91
C THR A 885 19.21 11.28 -32.55
N ALA A 886 19.15 11.97 -33.69
CA ALA A 886 17.93 12.13 -34.50
C ALA A 886 17.43 10.80 -35.13
N THR A 887 18.22 9.74 -35.01
CA THR A 887 17.98 8.42 -35.59
C THR A 887 18.09 7.33 -34.53
N THR A 888 17.66 7.64 -33.31
CA THR A 888 17.71 6.69 -32.20
C THR A 888 16.66 5.60 -32.43
N GLN A 889 17.01 4.34 -32.19
CA GLN A 889 16.10 3.20 -32.24
C GLN A 889 16.22 2.36 -30.97
N ILE A 890 15.09 1.88 -30.47
CA ILE A 890 15.00 0.97 -29.33
C ILE A 890 14.51 -0.38 -29.84
N ARG A 891 15.07 -1.47 -29.31
CA ARG A 891 14.75 -2.83 -29.74
C ARG A 891 14.63 -3.78 -28.56
N PHE A 892 13.54 -4.54 -28.51
CA PHE A 892 13.51 -5.80 -27.77
C PHE A 892 13.90 -6.95 -28.70
N ARG A 893 14.70 -7.89 -28.19
CA ARG A 893 15.15 -9.08 -28.93
C ARG A 893 15.13 -10.29 -28.02
N ALA A 894 14.57 -11.41 -28.46
CA ALA A 894 14.75 -12.67 -27.74
C ALA A 894 15.99 -13.44 -28.28
N ASP A 895 16.76 -14.02 -27.37
CA ASP A 895 17.71 -15.10 -27.64
C ASP A 895 17.13 -16.41 -27.10
N ALA A 896 16.13 -16.92 -27.80
CA ALA A 896 15.52 -18.20 -27.47
C ALA A 896 16.20 -19.34 -28.23
N SER A 897 16.34 -20.52 -27.60
CA SER A 897 16.99 -21.66 -28.27
C SER A 897 16.09 -22.38 -29.28
N GLY A 898 14.80 -22.04 -29.30
CA GLY A 898 13.84 -22.56 -30.24
C GLY A 898 12.53 -21.79 -30.38
N ASN A 899 11.68 -22.31 -31.27
CA ASN A 899 10.41 -21.68 -31.66
C ASN A 899 9.28 -21.79 -30.63
N SER A 900 9.52 -22.52 -29.53
CA SER A 900 8.55 -22.74 -28.45
C SER A 900 8.86 -21.91 -27.21
N ASP A 901 9.94 -21.14 -27.25
CA ASP A 901 10.41 -20.32 -26.14
C ASP A 901 10.01 -18.89 -26.49
N TRP A 902 9.19 -18.30 -25.61
CA TRP A 902 8.40 -17.12 -25.94
C TRP A 902 8.59 -16.05 -24.88
N VAL A 903 8.76 -14.82 -25.38
CA VAL A 903 8.70 -13.61 -24.57
C VAL A 903 7.53 -12.78 -25.07
N TYR A 904 6.59 -12.50 -24.19
CA TYR A 904 5.42 -11.67 -24.46
C TYR A 904 5.62 -10.31 -23.83
N ILE A 905 5.81 -9.26 -24.64
CA ILE A 905 5.97 -7.87 -24.22
C ILE A 905 4.65 -7.12 -24.40
N ASP A 906 4.28 -6.30 -23.42
CA ASP A 906 3.05 -5.51 -23.43
C ASP A 906 3.19 -4.19 -22.66
N ASP A 907 2.23 -3.27 -22.82
CA ASP A 907 2.15 -1.98 -22.12
C ASP A 907 3.48 -1.20 -22.07
N VAL A 908 4.09 -0.97 -23.23
CA VAL A 908 5.42 -0.32 -23.32
C VAL A 908 5.28 1.19 -23.28
N VAL A 909 5.95 1.86 -22.34
CA VAL A 909 6.03 3.32 -22.22
C VAL A 909 7.48 3.78 -22.32
N ILE A 910 7.72 4.76 -23.18
CA ILE A 910 9.01 5.42 -23.36
C ILE A 910 8.87 6.82 -22.79
N ASN A 911 9.60 7.11 -21.71
CA ASN A 911 9.75 8.44 -21.14
C ASN A 911 11.10 9.02 -21.52
N GLY A 912 11.19 10.34 -21.61
CA GLY A 912 12.47 11.04 -21.80
C GLY A 912 12.61 12.23 -20.89
N CYS A 913 13.79 12.34 -20.29
CA CYS A 913 14.18 13.44 -19.45
C CYS A 913 14.88 14.51 -20.31
N SER A 914 14.39 15.76 -20.27
CA SER A 914 15.00 16.92 -20.92
C SER A 914 15.23 18.06 -19.94
N THR A 915 16.34 18.80 -20.10
CA THR A 915 16.61 20.01 -19.33
C THR A 915 16.03 21.25 -20.03
N PRO A 916 15.60 22.30 -19.31
CA PRO A 916 14.87 23.44 -19.90
C PRO A 916 15.63 24.30 -20.94
N ASN A 917 16.82 23.92 -21.40
CA ASN A 917 17.64 24.72 -22.32
C ASN A 917 17.85 24.12 -23.73
N ALA A 918 17.19 23.01 -24.08
CA ALA A 918 17.19 22.52 -25.46
C ALA A 918 16.13 23.25 -26.31
N SER A 919 16.58 24.19 -27.13
CA SER A 919 15.80 25.00 -28.08
C SER A 919 14.85 24.17 -28.96
N MET A 920 13.55 24.21 -28.70
CA MET A 920 12.51 23.69 -29.60
C MET A 920 12.41 24.51 -30.89
N THR A 921 12.84 23.94 -32.01
CA THR A 921 12.36 24.33 -33.35
C THR A 921 11.22 23.40 -33.75
N SER A 922 9.99 23.87 -33.54
CA SER A 922 8.76 23.29 -34.05
C SER A 922 8.82 23.12 -35.58
N THR A 923 8.65 21.90 -36.07
CA THR A 923 8.29 21.67 -37.47
C THR A 923 6.91 21.01 -37.54
N THR A 924 6.00 21.75 -38.15
CA THR A 924 4.58 21.49 -38.38
C THR A 924 4.34 20.25 -39.24
N MET A 925 3.31 19.46 -38.91
CA MET A 925 2.58 18.65 -39.90
C MET A 925 1.08 18.97 -39.81
N VAL A 926 0.53 19.17 -41.00
CA VAL A 926 -0.71 19.85 -41.39
C VAL A 926 -2.01 19.12 -41.01
N ASN A 927 -3.03 19.90 -40.66
CA ASN A 927 -4.45 19.55 -40.48
C ASN A 927 -5.10 18.94 -41.74
N ASP A 928 -6.07 18.03 -41.55
CA ASP A 928 -7.44 18.24 -42.07
C ASP A 928 -8.43 17.16 -41.56
N VAL A 929 -9.50 17.58 -40.89
CA VAL A 929 -10.91 17.52 -41.36
C VAL A 929 -11.87 17.82 -40.19
N ASN A 930 -12.65 18.88 -40.38
CA ASN A 930 -13.83 19.34 -39.64
C ASN A 930 -14.90 18.25 -39.40
N THR A 931 -15.64 18.32 -38.29
CA THR A 931 -17.02 18.88 -38.27
C THR A 931 -17.63 18.92 -36.86
N GLU A 932 -18.12 20.10 -36.49
CA GLU A 932 -18.94 20.41 -35.31
C GLU A 932 -20.40 19.91 -35.49
N ALA A 933 -21.08 19.61 -34.38
CA ALA A 933 -22.51 19.85 -34.23
C ALA A 933 -22.88 20.04 -32.74
N GLU A 934 -23.31 21.26 -32.40
CA GLU A 934 -23.98 21.66 -31.16
C GLU A 934 -25.31 20.92 -30.96
N VAL A 935 -25.68 20.61 -29.71
CA VAL A 935 -27.09 20.68 -29.24
C VAL A 935 -27.13 21.18 -27.79
N GLN A 936 -28.13 22.03 -27.56
CA GLN A 936 -28.34 22.99 -26.48
C GLN A 936 -28.80 22.42 -25.13
N SER A 937 -28.60 23.29 -24.13
CA SER A 937 -29.15 23.36 -22.78
C SER A 937 -30.68 23.34 -22.69
N GLU A 938 -31.22 22.71 -21.64
CA GLU A 938 -32.45 23.14 -20.97
C GLU A 938 -32.35 22.94 -19.44
N THR A 939 -32.65 24.01 -18.71
CA THR A 939 -32.86 24.10 -17.26
C THR A 939 -34.34 23.93 -16.94
N GLN A 940 -34.72 23.32 -15.80
CA GLN A 940 -35.61 23.94 -14.79
C GLN A 940 -35.90 23.03 -13.59
N ALA A 941 -36.29 23.69 -12.50
CA ALA A 941 -36.38 23.25 -11.12
C ALA A 941 -37.81 22.84 -10.68
N ASP A 942 -37.85 22.41 -9.42
CA ASP A 942 -38.96 22.24 -8.46
C ASP A 942 -39.92 21.06 -8.62
N GLU A 943 -40.00 20.26 -7.55
CA GLU A 943 -41.28 19.99 -6.88
C GLU A 943 -41.06 19.44 -5.46
N GLN A 944 -41.77 20.03 -4.49
CA GLN A 944 -41.84 19.62 -3.09
C GLN A 944 -43.33 19.56 -2.67
N ALA A 945 -43.64 18.60 -1.79
CA ALA A 945 -44.81 18.45 -0.91
C ALA A 945 -45.91 17.43 -1.31
N LEU A 946 -46.05 16.34 -0.53
CA LEU A 946 -47.09 16.16 0.53
C LEU A 946 -47.10 14.71 1.08
N GLU A 947 -47.16 14.59 2.41
CA GLU A 947 -47.29 13.35 3.20
C GLU A 947 -48.75 12.90 3.34
N GLU A 948 -49.03 11.61 3.15
CA GLU A 948 -50.11 10.83 3.80
C GLU A 948 -49.59 9.38 3.96
N GLU A 949 -49.95 8.72 5.08
CA GLU A 949 -49.46 7.39 5.53
C GLU A 949 -49.29 6.35 4.41
N MET A 950 -48.04 5.96 4.14
CA MET A 950 -47.72 4.85 3.24
C MET A 950 -47.00 3.75 4.02
N ILE A 951 -47.61 2.57 4.13
CA ILE A 951 -46.84 1.32 4.18
C ILE A 951 -45.94 1.38 2.94
N SER A 952 -44.62 1.28 3.12
CA SER A 952 -43.70 1.32 1.98
C SER A 952 -44.15 0.29 0.96
N LYS A 953 -44.16 0.64 -0.34
CA LYS A 953 -44.57 -0.31 -1.40
C LYS A 953 -43.77 -1.61 -1.35
N GLU A 954 -42.57 -1.57 -0.77
CA GLU A 954 -41.68 -2.72 -0.60
C GLU A 954 -42.14 -3.73 0.48
N ASP A 955 -42.91 -3.30 1.48
CA ASP A 955 -43.35 -4.17 2.59
C ASP A 955 -44.56 -5.06 2.26
N MET A 956 -45.15 -4.90 1.07
CA MET A 956 -46.36 -5.62 0.66
C MET A 956 -46.15 -7.11 0.38
N PHE A 957 -44.92 -7.52 0.02
CA PHE A 957 -44.58 -8.89 -0.35
C PHE A 957 -43.31 -9.34 0.37
N SER A 958 -43.29 -10.61 0.78
CA SER A 958 -42.14 -11.25 1.39
C SER A 958 -41.67 -12.40 0.50
N ILE A 959 -40.36 -12.48 0.26
CA ILE A 959 -39.74 -13.48 -0.61
C ILE A 959 -38.76 -14.30 0.21
N TYR A 960 -38.95 -15.61 0.28
CA TYR A 960 -38.11 -16.49 1.10
C TYR A 960 -38.06 -17.93 0.56
N PRO A 961 -36.98 -18.69 0.84
CA PRO A 961 -35.72 -18.19 1.39
C PRO A 961 -35.03 -17.28 0.35
N ASN A 962 -34.19 -16.36 0.82
CA ASN A 962 -33.26 -15.59 0.00
C ASN A 962 -32.03 -15.30 0.88
N PRO A 963 -30.84 -15.88 0.61
CA PRO A 963 -30.47 -16.73 -0.54
C PRO A 963 -31.33 -18.01 -0.67
N PHE A 964 -31.45 -18.55 -1.89
CA PHE A 964 -32.38 -19.62 -2.21
C PHE A 964 -31.74 -20.84 -2.88
N GLY A 965 -32.34 -22.00 -2.60
CA GLY A 965 -31.99 -23.28 -3.22
C GLY A 965 -32.77 -23.52 -4.50
N ASN A 966 -33.54 -24.60 -4.54
CA ASN A 966 -34.29 -25.02 -5.75
C ASN A 966 -35.71 -24.45 -5.85
N GLN A 967 -36.09 -23.56 -4.92
CA GLN A 967 -37.39 -22.90 -4.92
C GLN A 967 -37.35 -21.61 -4.08
N ILE A 968 -38.21 -20.66 -4.42
CA ILE A 968 -38.57 -19.49 -3.61
C ILE A 968 -40.09 -19.44 -3.39
N TYR A 969 -40.50 -18.82 -2.30
CA TYR A 969 -41.88 -18.54 -1.95
C TYR A 969 -42.09 -17.04 -1.90
N ILE A 970 -43.22 -16.58 -2.45
CA ILE A 970 -43.66 -15.20 -2.39
C ILE A 970 -44.97 -15.19 -1.62
N THR A 971 -45.04 -14.45 -0.52
CA THR A 971 -46.26 -14.25 0.27
C THR A 971 -46.68 -12.79 0.25
N SER A 972 -47.95 -12.54 -0.04
CA SER A 972 -48.55 -11.20 0.04
C SER A 972 -49.13 -10.96 1.43
N LYS A 973 -48.94 -9.75 1.99
CA LYS A 973 -49.56 -9.34 3.27
C LYS A 973 -51.02 -8.90 3.13
N GLN A 974 -51.60 -8.93 1.93
CA GLN A 974 -53.04 -8.74 1.69
C GLN A 974 -53.62 -9.87 0.83
N SER A 975 -54.87 -10.25 1.08
CA SER A 975 -55.63 -11.15 0.20
C SER A 975 -55.98 -10.41 -1.10
N SER A 976 -55.16 -10.54 -2.14
CA SER A 976 -55.46 -9.93 -3.44
C SER A 976 -56.17 -10.95 -4.35
N ASP A 977 -57.43 -10.68 -4.71
CA ASP A 977 -58.15 -11.33 -5.83
C ASP A 977 -57.59 -10.92 -7.22
N GLN A 978 -56.30 -10.54 -7.28
CA GLN A 978 -55.64 -9.92 -8.42
C GLN A 978 -54.60 -10.87 -9.02
N ASN A 979 -54.33 -10.71 -10.33
CA ASN A 979 -53.25 -11.44 -10.99
C ASN A 979 -51.89 -10.89 -10.51
N THR A 980 -51.05 -11.79 -10.01
CA THR A 980 -49.66 -11.52 -9.65
C THR A 980 -48.74 -12.05 -10.74
N GLU A 981 -48.05 -11.17 -11.44
CA GLU A 981 -47.00 -11.54 -12.39
C GLU A 981 -45.66 -11.58 -11.69
N VAL A 982 -44.94 -12.69 -11.85
CA VAL A 982 -43.60 -12.89 -11.30
C VAL A 982 -42.63 -13.09 -12.45
N GLU A 983 -41.64 -12.21 -12.52
CA GLU A 983 -40.56 -12.23 -13.50
C GLU A 983 -39.22 -12.32 -12.78
N ILE A 984 -38.32 -13.21 -13.20
CA ILE A 984 -36.93 -13.28 -12.71
C ILE A 984 -36.00 -12.91 -13.86
N PHE A 985 -35.03 -12.04 -13.56
CA PHE A 985 -33.98 -11.58 -14.45
C PHE A 985 -32.62 -12.07 -13.96
N ASN A 986 -31.69 -12.31 -14.88
CA ASN A 986 -30.28 -12.46 -14.54
C ASN A 986 -29.58 -11.10 -14.37
N ASN A 987 -28.30 -11.10 -14.00
CA ASN A 987 -27.48 -9.89 -13.82
C ASN A 987 -27.30 -9.04 -15.10
N LEU A 988 -27.63 -9.56 -16.28
CA LEU A 988 -27.61 -8.82 -17.54
C LEU A 988 -28.99 -8.18 -17.87
N GLY A 989 -29.95 -8.25 -16.95
CA GLY A 989 -31.32 -7.76 -17.15
C GLY A 989 -32.17 -8.64 -18.07
N GLN A 990 -31.71 -9.84 -18.42
CA GLN A 990 -32.47 -10.75 -19.28
C GLN A 990 -33.49 -11.52 -18.45
N SER A 991 -34.76 -11.51 -18.89
CA SER A 991 -35.83 -12.30 -18.29
C SER A 991 -35.61 -13.79 -18.56
N ILE A 992 -35.49 -14.58 -17.49
CA ILE A 992 -35.24 -16.02 -17.53
C ILE A 992 -36.41 -16.84 -16.96
N PHE A 993 -37.32 -16.18 -16.26
CA PHE A 993 -38.55 -16.77 -15.74
C PHE A 993 -39.64 -15.72 -15.80
N LEU A 994 -40.81 -16.04 -16.33
CA LEU A 994 -41.99 -15.17 -16.30
C LEU A 994 -43.24 -16.03 -16.13
N LYS A 995 -44.03 -15.74 -15.11
CA LYS A 995 -45.28 -16.46 -14.84
C LYS A 995 -46.29 -15.65 -14.06
N SER A 996 -47.54 -15.69 -14.49
CA SER A 996 -48.67 -15.09 -13.79
C SER A 996 -49.37 -16.11 -12.88
N TYR A 997 -49.80 -15.66 -11.70
CA TYR A 997 -50.50 -16.43 -10.69
C TYR A 997 -51.79 -15.70 -10.31
N THR A 998 -52.89 -16.44 -10.16
CA THR A 998 -54.21 -15.88 -9.84
C THR A 998 -54.69 -16.45 -8.50
N ASN A 999 -55.16 -15.60 -7.60
CA ASN A 999 -55.78 -15.99 -6.32
C ASN A 999 -54.89 -16.90 -5.45
N GLN A 1000 -53.59 -16.60 -5.35
CA GLN A 1000 -52.67 -17.32 -4.47
C GLN A 1000 -52.07 -16.38 -3.43
N GLU A 1001 -52.38 -16.60 -2.14
CA GLU A 1001 -51.75 -15.88 -1.02
C GLU A 1001 -50.25 -16.23 -0.88
N ARG A 1002 -49.88 -17.43 -1.34
CA ARG A 1002 -48.51 -17.94 -1.35
C ARG A 1002 -48.18 -18.57 -2.70
N ILE A 1003 -47.27 -17.94 -3.43
CA ILE A 1003 -46.78 -18.40 -4.72
C ILE A 1003 -45.50 -19.19 -4.50
N LYS A 1004 -45.40 -20.38 -5.11
CA LYS A 1004 -44.18 -21.19 -5.14
C LYS A 1004 -43.55 -21.10 -6.53
N VAL A 1005 -42.33 -20.59 -6.60
CA VAL A 1005 -41.54 -20.49 -7.84
C VAL A 1005 -40.41 -21.53 -7.81
N PRO A 1006 -40.39 -22.51 -8.71
CA PRO A 1006 -39.28 -23.46 -8.83
C PRO A 1006 -38.07 -22.77 -9.48
N THR A 1007 -36.88 -23.02 -8.94
CA THR A 1007 -35.64 -22.37 -9.38
C THR A 1007 -34.47 -23.36 -9.56
N GLN A 1008 -34.79 -24.64 -9.69
CA GLN A 1008 -33.81 -25.72 -9.86
C GLN A 1008 -32.94 -25.58 -11.13
N ASP A 1009 -33.45 -24.87 -12.15
CA ASP A 1009 -32.79 -24.69 -13.44
C ASP A 1009 -31.92 -23.42 -13.48
N LEU A 1010 -31.88 -22.66 -12.38
CA LEU A 1010 -31.02 -21.48 -12.23
C LEU A 1010 -29.64 -21.90 -11.74
N SER A 1011 -28.58 -21.42 -12.40
CA SER A 1011 -27.20 -21.56 -11.91
C SER A 1011 -26.97 -20.73 -10.65
N THR A 1012 -26.03 -21.12 -9.80
CA THR A 1012 -25.51 -20.29 -8.70
C THR A 1012 -25.16 -18.90 -9.22
N GLY A 1013 -25.54 -17.86 -8.48
CA GLY A 1013 -25.38 -16.46 -8.88
C GLY A 1013 -26.56 -15.58 -8.50
N GLN A 1014 -26.46 -14.31 -8.85
CA GLN A 1014 -27.49 -13.33 -8.55
C GLN A 1014 -28.53 -13.21 -9.66
N TYR A 1015 -29.74 -12.91 -9.21
CA TYR A 1015 -30.93 -12.68 -10.00
C TYR A 1015 -31.71 -11.50 -9.41
N PHE A 1016 -32.66 -10.98 -10.16
CA PHE A 1016 -33.63 -10.00 -9.68
C PHE A 1016 -35.02 -10.55 -9.92
N ILE A 1017 -35.94 -10.34 -9.00
CA ILE A 1017 -37.35 -10.70 -9.16
C ILE A 1017 -38.18 -9.44 -9.20
N LYS A 1018 -39.02 -9.32 -10.23
CA LYS A 1018 -40.07 -8.32 -10.34
C LYS A 1018 -41.40 -8.99 -10.07
N ILE A 1019 -42.15 -8.44 -9.13
CA ILE A 1019 -43.51 -8.87 -8.79
C ILE A 1019 -44.44 -7.72 -9.16
N SER A 1020 -45.37 -7.98 -10.07
CA SER A 1020 -46.36 -6.99 -10.52
C SER A 1020 -47.76 -7.42 -10.08
N VAL A 1021 -48.45 -6.58 -9.31
CA VAL A 1021 -49.85 -6.78 -8.87
C VAL A 1021 -50.64 -5.49 -9.10
N GLY A 1022 -51.51 -5.48 -10.10
CA GLY A 1022 -52.17 -4.26 -10.55
C GLY A 1022 -51.15 -3.20 -10.98
N ASP A 1023 -51.24 -1.99 -10.42
CA ASP A 1023 -50.29 -0.89 -10.66
C ASP A 1023 -49.06 -0.93 -9.73
N THR A 1024 -48.97 -1.93 -8.85
CA THR A 1024 -47.85 -2.07 -7.91
C THR A 1024 -46.79 -2.98 -8.53
N ILE A 1025 -45.57 -2.44 -8.65
CA ILE A 1025 -44.39 -3.19 -9.07
C ILE A 1025 -43.40 -3.16 -7.92
N ILE A 1026 -42.89 -4.33 -7.56
CA ILE A 1026 -41.80 -4.48 -6.60
C ILE A 1026 -40.68 -5.22 -7.29
N GLN A 1027 -39.46 -4.76 -7.08
CA GLN A 1027 -38.26 -5.47 -7.48
C GLN A 1027 -37.46 -5.82 -6.23
N LYS A 1028 -36.98 -7.06 -6.16
CA LYS A 1028 -36.10 -7.52 -5.09
C LYS A 1028 -34.93 -8.29 -5.70
N ARG A 1029 -33.78 -8.26 -5.02
CA ARG A 1029 -32.63 -9.08 -5.38
C ARG A 1029 -32.87 -10.53 -4.91
N LEU A 1030 -32.36 -11.50 -5.66
CA LEU A 1030 -32.37 -12.92 -5.34
C LEU A 1030 -30.97 -13.52 -5.50
N ILE A 1031 -30.49 -14.28 -4.51
CA ILE A 1031 -29.19 -14.97 -4.59
C ILE A 1031 -29.39 -16.48 -4.64
N LYS A 1032 -29.02 -17.12 -5.76
CA LYS A 1032 -28.98 -18.58 -5.88
C LYS A 1032 -27.64 -19.08 -5.33
N MET A 1033 -27.70 -19.91 -4.30
CA MET A 1033 -26.54 -20.69 -3.83
C MET A 1033 -26.33 -21.93 -4.69
#